data_AF-A0A8H7PHN4-F1
#
_entry.id   AF-A0A8H7PHN4-F1
#
_cell.length_a   1.000
_cell.length_b   1.000
_cell.length_c   1.000
_cell.angle_alpha   90.00
_cell.angle_beta   90.00
_cell.angle_gamma   90.00
#
_symmetry.space_group_name_H-M   'P 1'
#
loop_
_entity.id
_entity.type
_entity.pdbx_description
1 polymer ?
#
loop_
_entity_poly.entity_id
_entity_poly.type
_entity_poly.pdbx_seq_one_letter_code
_entity_poly.pdbx_strand_id
1 'polypeptide(L)'
;MSNGVVSTSHSEDLAFSRALHGNQVKEGFLSNMASKNKKVHDSATGDYLSLWKKPENETEEDEKKRLDQYTQLTNTYYNLATDFYEYGWGSSFHFARYYPGEEFFKAISRHEHYLAFKMNIKPNYRVLDVGCGVGGPAREIAHFTGAHITGLNNNDYQISRAFHYAKREGLAEQTDFIKGNFMEMPFEENKYDAVYAIEATVHAPRFEGVYGEIYRVLKPGGAFGCYEWCMTDDYDESNSEHRRIAHGIEIGNGIPKMRKISECLQALRNVGFEIEVHQDLADVGDDIKWYYPLEGDWRKCQSARDYLTTAAMTKIGRFTTTQLVRTLEMVGLAPKGSYDTQKFLETAADALVEGARANLFTPMFFFVARKPESSPHLSPDPIGGLTFQSQDKLPKLPIPNLKETCDKYLAALVELQTPKEHEATKLAVKTFLESEGPALQEKLQTYATDKKSYIEEFWYDSYLQYTDSVVLNLNPFFLLEDDPTPQRSDQVVRAASLITSTLKFVSALREKAMEPDVFRGIPLCMSQFGRLFGTSRMPTENGCYIQTEDEARHIVVLAHSQFYHFEVFDEDGNIAVTEKEIVANLKAIRADAAKTPVHEIAKNAVGVLTTESRPNWARLRDELNKGEENREALHVVDSSLFIVCLDHVSPKTSDDLSTNMLCGSYEIDQGVQVGTCTNRWYDKLQIIVCKNGSAGINFEHTGVDGHTVLRFVSDIYTDTILRFAQTINSQTKSIFHSVAQNEERRRSSGTSTKSGALPLQDLNPRKIEWKLNKELNLGIRFAETRLSDLIQQNEVNVLEFDEYGKSFIVDMKLSPDAFVQMAFQAAYYDLYGKIECTYEPAMTKTFLHGRTEAIRTVTPEVADFVKKFSERDDDNRVVLDALRKAVSKHSKLTRECSKGLGHDRHLYALDCLWQRLNKDQGTPTPKIFTDSGWKTMNHTVISTSNCGNPALRLFGFGPAVGNGFGIGYIIKDDGIALCVSSKHRQTARYLDTMKKYLREIKHMLMNEKYPTGTSQRQRLLAMQENASLTNGYGYWDIDSPSERSPTPDIKSMKKVGRRLMLNDVVA
;
A
#
# COMPACT_ATOMS: atom_id res chain seq x y z
N MET A 1 -36.53 2.81 6.03
CA MET A 1 -36.34 3.93 6.97
C MET A 1 -35.47 3.47 8.13
N SER A 2 -34.14 3.61 8.01
CA SER A 2 -33.20 3.44 9.12
C SER A 2 -32.89 4.84 9.66
N ASN A 3 -33.11 5.04 10.96
CA ASN A 3 -32.85 6.30 11.65
C ASN A 3 -31.33 6.55 11.71
N GLY A 4 -30.82 7.35 10.78
CA GLY A 4 -29.47 7.91 10.85
C GLY A 4 -29.40 9.05 11.87
N VAL A 5 -28.30 9.12 12.60
CA VAL A 5 -28.00 10.18 13.57
C VAL A 5 -27.97 11.52 12.83
N VAL A 6 -28.90 12.42 13.19
CA VAL A 6 -29.01 13.76 12.62
C VAL A 6 -27.98 14.67 13.30
N SER A 7 -27.04 15.24 12.53
CA SER A 7 -26.12 16.25 13.05
C SER A 7 -26.88 17.54 13.42
N THR A 8 -26.36 18.32 14.36
CA THR A 8 -26.96 19.60 14.80
C THR A 8 -27.15 20.58 13.64
N SER A 9 -26.19 20.68 12.71
CA SER A 9 -26.32 21.54 11.50
C SER A 9 -27.44 21.10 10.56
N HIS A 10 -27.70 19.79 10.45
CA HIS A 10 -28.79 19.26 9.64
C HIS A 10 -30.17 19.71 10.15
N SER A 11 -30.34 19.85 11.46
CA SER A 11 -31.59 20.32 12.06
C SER A 11 -31.85 21.81 11.81
N GLU A 12 -30.78 22.61 11.74
CA GLU A 12 -30.84 24.06 11.51
C GLU A 12 -31.13 24.38 10.04
N ASP A 13 -30.45 23.73 9.09
CA ASP A 13 -30.70 23.90 7.64
C ASP A 13 -32.13 23.50 7.26
N LEU A 14 -32.62 22.41 7.86
CA LEU A 14 -33.95 21.87 7.61
C LEU A 14 -35.04 22.75 8.24
N ALA A 15 -34.77 23.34 9.40
CA ALA A 15 -35.63 24.36 10.00
C ALA A 15 -35.66 25.64 9.15
N PHE A 16 -34.51 26.07 8.62
CA PHE A 16 -34.39 27.24 7.76
C PHE A 16 -35.12 27.06 6.42
N SER A 17 -34.90 25.94 5.74
CA SER A 17 -35.56 25.61 4.48
C SER A 17 -37.09 25.54 4.64
N ARG A 18 -37.58 24.86 5.70
CA ARG A 18 -39.02 24.84 6.03
C ARG A 18 -39.56 26.22 6.39
N ALA A 19 -38.79 27.03 7.09
CA ALA A 19 -39.17 28.40 7.43
C ALA A 19 -39.28 29.30 6.20
N LEU A 20 -38.47 29.06 5.16
CA LEU A 20 -38.47 29.81 3.92
C LEU A 20 -39.54 29.34 2.91
N HIS A 21 -39.62 28.04 2.64
CA HIS A 21 -40.45 27.45 1.57
C HIS A 21 -41.78 26.82 2.05
N GLY A 22 -41.94 26.58 3.36
CA GLY A 22 -43.09 25.87 3.92
C GLY A 22 -43.03 24.34 3.78
N ASN A 23 -44.07 23.64 4.25
CA ASN A 23 -44.08 22.17 4.39
C ASN A 23 -44.63 21.40 3.16
N GLN A 24 -45.07 22.08 2.10
CA GLN A 24 -45.63 21.44 0.90
C GLN A 24 -44.96 21.99 -0.36
N VAL A 25 -44.54 21.09 -1.26
CA VAL A 25 -44.04 21.45 -2.60
C VAL A 25 -45.22 21.96 -3.43
N LYS A 26 -45.11 23.18 -3.95
CA LYS A 26 -46.13 23.83 -4.80
C LYS A 26 -45.64 23.93 -6.24
N GLU A 27 -46.58 24.01 -7.18
CA GLU A 27 -46.31 24.13 -8.61
C GLU A 27 -46.54 25.57 -9.11
N GLY A 28 -45.63 26.04 -9.96
CA GLY A 28 -45.69 27.35 -10.61
C GLY A 28 -44.91 28.45 -9.89
N PHE A 29 -44.11 29.20 -10.65
CA PHE A 29 -43.20 30.25 -10.15
C PHE A 29 -43.88 31.29 -9.24
N LEU A 30 -45.03 31.84 -9.67
CA LEU A 30 -45.77 32.85 -8.89
C LEU A 30 -46.35 32.27 -7.58
N SER A 31 -46.78 31.01 -7.60
CA SER A 31 -47.31 30.32 -6.41
C SER A 31 -46.21 30.08 -5.37
N ASN A 32 -45.02 29.68 -5.83
CA ASN A 32 -43.86 29.46 -4.98
C ASN A 32 -43.38 30.77 -4.36
N MET A 33 -43.17 31.81 -5.18
CA MET A 33 -42.69 33.11 -4.71
C MET A 33 -43.65 33.79 -3.73
N ALA A 34 -44.96 33.74 -4.00
CA ALA A 34 -45.97 34.31 -3.10
C ALA A 34 -46.07 33.57 -1.75
N SER A 35 -45.63 32.32 -1.70
CA SER A 35 -45.65 31.49 -0.49
C SER A 35 -44.40 31.55 0.37
N LYS A 36 -43.31 32.16 -0.13
CA LYS A 36 -42.06 32.28 0.63
C LYS A 36 -42.21 33.20 1.85
N ASN A 37 -41.55 32.85 2.95
CA ASN A 37 -41.52 33.72 4.13
C ASN A 37 -40.68 34.97 3.86
N LYS A 38 -41.37 36.11 3.76
CA LYS A 38 -40.77 37.40 3.37
C LYS A 38 -39.60 37.84 4.25
N LYS A 39 -39.61 37.54 5.55
CA LYS A 39 -38.52 37.94 6.47
C LYS A 39 -37.29 37.04 6.36
N VAL A 40 -37.51 35.74 6.20
CA VAL A 40 -36.43 34.75 6.07
C VAL A 40 -35.71 34.91 4.73
N HIS A 41 -36.46 35.21 3.66
CA HIS A 41 -35.90 35.47 2.33
C HIS A 41 -34.99 36.71 2.28
N ASP A 42 -35.42 37.80 2.94
CA ASP A 42 -34.66 39.06 3.02
C ASP A 42 -33.32 38.84 3.76
N SER A 43 -33.36 38.14 4.91
CA SER A 43 -32.16 37.75 5.66
C SER A 43 -31.22 36.88 4.83
N ALA A 44 -31.75 35.84 4.17
CA ALA A 44 -30.98 34.92 3.34
C ALA A 44 -30.25 35.65 2.20
N THR A 45 -30.92 36.62 1.57
CA THR A 45 -30.33 37.43 0.50
C THR A 45 -29.22 38.32 1.03
N GLY A 46 -29.43 38.96 2.19
CA GLY A 46 -28.40 39.77 2.86
C GLY A 46 -27.19 38.95 3.29
N ASP A 47 -27.41 37.78 3.88
CA ASP A 47 -26.35 36.86 4.33
C ASP A 47 -25.51 36.40 3.14
N TYR A 48 -26.15 36.01 2.02
CA TYR A 48 -25.44 35.62 0.80
C TYR A 48 -24.58 36.76 0.25
N LEU A 49 -25.15 37.95 0.04
CA LEU A 49 -24.44 39.11 -0.51
C LEU A 49 -23.31 39.60 0.42
N SER A 50 -23.40 39.37 1.72
CA SER A 50 -22.36 39.75 2.69
C SER A 50 -21.04 38.97 2.54
N LEU A 51 -21.07 37.84 1.83
CA LEU A 51 -19.90 37.00 1.55
C LEU A 51 -19.08 37.47 0.34
N TRP A 52 -19.54 38.51 -0.36
CA TRP A 52 -18.97 38.99 -1.61
C TRP A 52 -18.63 40.47 -1.52
N LYS A 53 -17.43 40.86 -1.96
CA LYS A 53 -17.07 42.26 -2.21
C LYS A 53 -16.99 42.51 -3.71
N LYS A 54 -16.67 43.73 -4.11
CA LYS A 54 -16.35 44.01 -5.52
C LYS A 54 -15.03 43.32 -5.87
N PRO A 55 -14.85 42.82 -7.12
CA PRO A 55 -13.62 42.12 -7.54
C PRO A 55 -12.31 42.84 -7.19
N GLU A 56 -12.31 44.18 -7.27
CA GLU A 56 -11.15 45.04 -6.99
C GLU A 56 -10.75 45.07 -5.51
N ASN A 57 -11.69 44.75 -4.61
CA ASN A 57 -11.55 44.84 -3.15
C ASN A 57 -11.60 43.47 -2.47
N GLU A 58 -11.56 42.40 -3.27
CA GLU A 58 -11.60 41.02 -2.81
C GLU A 58 -10.23 40.63 -2.23
N THR A 59 -10.21 40.03 -1.05
CA THR A 59 -8.97 39.59 -0.39
C THR A 59 -8.91 38.07 -0.26
N GLU A 60 -7.71 37.51 -0.08
CA GLU A 60 -7.52 36.08 0.22
C GLU A 60 -8.31 35.63 1.46
N GLU A 61 -8.51 36.53 2.43
CA GLU A 61 -9.26 36.25 3.65
C GLU A 61 -10.78 36.10 3.40
N ASP A 62 -11.31 36.85 2.44
CA ASP A 62 -12.72 36.73 1.99
C ASP A 62 -12.95 35.41 1.25
N GLU A 63 -12.00 35.03 0.38
CA GLU A 63 -12.01 33.74 -0.31
C GLU A 63 -11.94 32.57 0.68
N LYS A 64 -11.01 32.64 1.63
CA LYS A 64 -10.88 31.64 2.70
C LYS A 64 -12.18 31.50 3.49
N LYS A 65 -12.83 32.62 3.83
CA LYS A 65 -14.12 32.60 4.53
C LYS A 65 -15.19 31.86 3.72
N ARG A 66 -15.26 32.05 2.40
CA ARG A 66 -16.18 31.30 1.53
C ARG A 66 -15.85 29.81 1.48
N LEU A 67 -14.58 29.45 1.43
CA LEU A 67 -14.14 28.05 1.46
C LEU A 67 -14.49 27.37 2.79
N ASP A 68 -14.26 28.05 3.92
CA ASP A 68 -14.58 27.55 5.26
C ASP A 68 -16.11 27.43 5.47
N GLN A 69 -16.89 28.31 4.85
CA GLN A 69 -18.35 28.36 4.95
C GLN A 69 -19.07 27.81 3.70
N TYR A 70 -18.41 26.99 2.88
CA TYR A 70 -18.92 26.59 1.56
C TYR A 70 -20.33 25.96 1.60
N THR A 71 -20.60 25.09 2.59
CA THR A 71 -21.91 24.45 2.75
C THR A 71 -23.01 25.48 2.95
N GLN A 72 -22.76 26.49 3.79
CA GLN A 72 -23.71 27.57 4.05
C GLN A 72 -23.88 28.47 2.82
N LEU A 73 -22.78 28.78 2.12
CA LEU A 73 -22.79 29.57 0.89
C LEU A 73 -23.68 28.91 -0.17
N THR A 74 -23.40 27.65 -0.49
CA THR A 74 -24.12 26.88 -1.53
C THR A 74 -25.58 26.64 -1.14
N ASN A 75 -25.87 26.30 0.13
CA ASN A 75 -27.26 26.11 0.58
C ASN A 75 -28.07 27.41 0.49
N THR A 76 -27.52 28.52 0.96
CA THR A 76 -28.19 29.83 0.90
C THR A 76 -28.46 30.23 -0.55
N TYR A 77 -27.47 30.04 -1.43
CA TYR A 77 -27.63 30.29 -2.86
C TYR A 77 -28.80 29.52 -3.48
N TYR A 78 -28.84 28.19 -3.32
CA TYR A 78 -29.88 27.38 -3.95
C TYR A 78 -31.27 27.57 -3.33
N ASN A 79 -31.37 27.94 -2.05
CA ASN A 79 -32.64 28.35 -1.43
C ASN A 79 -33.24 29.60 -2.09
N LEU A 80 -32.39 30.51 -2.59
CA LEU A 80 -32.82 31.69 -3.34
C LEU A 80 -33.09 31.36 -4.82
N ALA A 81 -32.16 30.67 -5.47
CA ALA A 81 -32.11 30.54 -6.93
C ALA A 81 -32.96 29.39 -7.53
N THR A 82 -33.26 28.32 -6.78
CA THR A 82 -33.90 27.10 -7.35
C THR A 82 -35.18 27.38 -8.15
N ASP A 83 -36.10 28.19 -7.62
CA ASP A 83 -37.37 28.49 -8.32
C ASP A 83 -37.14 29.29 -9.61
N PHE A 84 -36.11 30.15 -9.64
CA PHE A 84 -35.73 30.91 -10.84
C PHE A 84 -35.14 29.97 -11.90
N TYR A 85 -34.28 29.02 -11.49
CA TYR A 85 -33.73 28.01 -12.39
C TYR A 85 -34.80 27.08 -12.98
N GLU A 86 -35.74 26.59 -12.18
CA GLU A 86 -36.81 25.72 -12.70
C GLU A 86 -37.73 26.43 -13.68
N TYR A 87 -37.99 27.72 -13.47
CA TYR A 87 -38.78 28.53 -14.38
C TYR A 87 -38.02 28.89 -15.66
N GLY A 88 -36.77 29.30 -15.54
CA GLY A 88 -35.97 29.85 -16.63
C GLY A 88 -35.17 28.82 -17.44
N TRP A 89 -34.80 27.68 -16.84
CA TRP A 89 -33.87 26.70 -17.40
C TRP A 89 -34.47 25.28 -17.51
N GLY A 90 -35.24 24.84 -16.50
CA GLY A 90 -35.89 23.52 -16.45
C GLY A 90 -35.46 22.70 -15.24
N SER A 91 -35.65 21.38 -15.26
CA SER A 91 -35.33 20.50 -14.10
C SER A 91 -33.92 19.89 -14.12
N SER A 92 -33.18 20.06 -15.21
CA SER A 92 -31.77 19.67 -15.33
C SER A 92 -30.91 20.92 -15.35
N PHE A 93 -30.25 21.22 -14.22
CA PHE A 93 -29.47 22.44 -14.03
C PHE A 93 -28.04 22.25 -14.55
N HIS A 94 -27.88 22.09 -15.86
CA HIS A 94 -26.56 22.00 -16.49
C HIS A 94 -26.60 22.51 -17.94
N PHE A 95 -25.42 22.68 -18.54
CA PHE A 95 -25.23 23.05 -19.93
C PHE A 95 -25.09 21.81 -20.82
N ALA A 96 -25.23 22.02 -22.13
CA ALA A 96 -25.02 21.00 -23.13
C ALA A 96 -24.46 21.62 -24.41
N ARG A 97 -23.85 20.77 -25.24
CA ARG A 97 -23.55 21.10 -26.63
C ARG A 97 -24.83 21.15 -27.45
N TYR A 98 -24.87 21.94 -28.52
CA TYR A 98 -26.04 22.06 -29.40
C TYR A 98 -25.71 21.80 -30.86
N TYR A 99 -26.62 21.14 -31.56
CA TYR A 99 -26.50 20.88 -32.99
C TYR A 99 -27.60 21.57 -33.80
N PRO A 100 -27.33 21.93 -35.08
CA PRO A 100 -28.35 22.51 -35.95
C PRO A 100 -29.60 21.62 -36.06
N GLY A 101 -30.77 22.20 -35.76
CA GLY A 101 -32.07 21.54 -35.75
C GLY A 101 -32.43 20.80 -34.47
N GLU A 102 -31.59 20.82 -33.43
CA GLU A 102 -31.83 20.13 -32.16
C GLU A 102 -32.47 21.04 -31.11
N GLU A 103 -33.63 20.66 -30.59
CA GLU A 103 -34.33 21.38 -29.50
C GLU A 103 -33.54 21.37 -28.18
N PHE A 104 -33.62 22.47 -27.42
CA PHE A 104 -32.90 22.66 -26.15
C PHE A 104 -32.98 21.46 -25.18
N PHE A 105 -34.18 20.97 -24.86
CA PHE A 105 -34.34 19.86 -23.92
C PHE A 105 -33.80 18.53 -24.46
N LYS A 106 -33.82 18.32 -25.77
CA LYS A 106 -33.24 17.13 -26.39
C LYS A 106 -31.71 17.16 -26.33
N ALA A 107 -31.11 18.34 -26.49
CA ALA A 107 -29.67 18.52 -26.33
C ALA A 107 -29.21 18.19 -24.90
N ILE A 108 -30.00 18.61 -23.89
CA ILE A 108 -29.78 18.29 -22.47
C ILE A 108 -29.85 16.76 -22.24
N SER A 109 -30.94 16.10 -22.63
CA SER A 109 -31.07 14.64 -22.54
C SER A 109 -29.92 13.91 -23.25
N ARG A 110 -29.54 14.36 -24.46
CA ARG A 110 -28.40 13.78 -25.18
C ARG A 110 -27.10 13.90 -24.41
N HIS A 111 -26.88 15.02 -23.73
CA HIS A 111 -25.67 15.24 -22.94
C HIS A 111 -25.61 14.31 -21.72
N GLU A 112 -26.74 14.10 -21.04
CA GLU A 112 -26.89 13.14 -19.94
C GLU A 112 -26.70 11.69 -20.44
N HIS A 113 -27.28 11.33 -21.60
CA HIS A 113 -27.10 10.02 -22.23
C HIS A 113 -25.64 9.77 -22.65
N TYR A 114 -24.95 10.80 -23.14
CA TYR A 114 -23.55 10.68 -23.54
C TYR A 114 -22.65 10.33 -22.35
N LEU A 115 -22.88 10.96 -21.20
CA LEU A 115 -22.18 10.66 -19.96
C LEU A 115 -22.41 9.20 -19.55
N ALA A 116 -23.68 8.79 -19.45
CA ALA A 116 -24.05 7.43 -19.09
C ALA A 116 -23.47 6.37 -20.04
N PHE A 117 -23.47 6.66 -21.34
CA PHE A 117 -22.87 5.81 -22.37
C PHE A 117 -21.35 5.69 -22.21
N LYS A 118 -20.65 6.81 -22.01
CA LYS A 118 -19.19 6.82 -21.85
C LYS A 118 -18.73 6.13 -20.57
N MET A 119 -19.52 6.21 -19.51
CA MET A 119 -19.31 5.47 -18.28
C MET A 119 -19.73 4.00 -18.36
N ASN A 120 -20.36 3.58 -19.48
CA ASN A 120 -20.84 2.21 -19.70
C ASN A 120 -21.86 1.73 -18.64
N ILE A 121 -22.75 2.61 -18.17
CA ILE A 121 -23.75 2.29 -17.14
C ILE A 121 -24.70 1.19 -17.63
N LYS A 122 -24.99 0.20 -16.76
CA LYS A 122 -25.83 -0.96 -17.06
C LYS A 122 -27.15 -0.94 -16.26
N PRO A 123 -28.22 -1.59 -16.76
CA PRO A 123 -29.53 -1.59 -16.10
C PRO A 123 -29.53 -2.12 -14.65
N ASN A 124 -28.58 -2.96 -14.27
CA ASN A 124 -28.50 -3.53 -12.92
C ASN A 124 -27.56 -2.77 -11.97
N TYR A 125 -26.98 -1.65 -12.42
CA TYR A 125 -26.03 -0.90 -11.61
C TYR A 125 -26.73 -0.09 -10.53
N ARG A 126 -26.04 0.03 -9.39
CA ARG A 126 -26.29 1.07 -8.39
C ARG A 126 -25.39 2.24 -8.72
N VAL A 127 -25.99 3.36 -9.09
CA VAL A 127 -25.27 4.56 -9.51
C VAL A 127 -25.53 5.67 -8.53
N LEU A 128 -24.48 6.44 -8.20
CA LEU A 128 -24.59 7.63 -7.36
C LEU A 128 -24.51 8.90 -8.22
N ASP A 129 -25.48 9.79 -8.07
CA ASP A 129 -25.48 11.15 -8.61
C ASP A 129 -25.07 12.14 -7.50
N VAL A 130 -23.87 12.69 -7.61
CA VAL A 130 -23.29 13.60 -6.60
C VAL A 130 -23.66 15.04 -6.94
N GLY A 131 -24.50 15.64 -6.09
CA GLY A 131 -25.04 16.98 -6.30
C GLY A 131 -26.27 16.99 -7.20
N CYS A 132 -27.21 16.06 -6.98
CA CYS A 132 -28.30 15.76 -7.92
C CYS A 132 -29.34 16.89 -8.15
N GLY A 133 -29.23 18.03 -7.46
CA GLY A 133 -30.19 19.13 -7.56
C GLY A 133 -31.64 18.69 -7.30
N VAL A 134 -32.56 19.08 -8.18
CA VAL A 134 -33.98 18.64 -8.19
C VAL A 134 -34.18 17.30 -8.92
N GLY A 135 -33.11 16.56 -9.18
CA GLY A 135 -33.11 15.19 -9.69
C GLY A 135 -33.37 15.03 -11.18
N GLY A 136 -33.23 16.08 -12.00
CA GLY A 136 -33.43 15.99 -13.45
C GLY A 136 -32.56 14.92 -14.13
N PRO A 137 -31.22 15.04 -14.06
CA PRO A 137 -30.31 14.06 -14.67
C PRO A 137 -30.48 12.64 -14.10
N ALA A 138 -30.69 12.53 -12.78
CA ALA A 138 -30.97 11.25 -12.15
C ALA A 138 -32.17 10.52 -12.76
N ARG A 139 -33.25 11.25 -13.06
CA ARG A 139 -34.45 10.65 -13.69
C ARG A 139 -34.23 10.31 -15.15
N GLU A 140 -33.58 11.19 -15.92
CA GLU A 140 -33.30 10.90 -17.33
C GLU A 140 -32.36 9.70 -17.49
N ILE A 141 -31.25 9.67 -16.73
CA ILE A 141 -30.28 8.57 -16.78
C ILE A 141 -30.90 7.26 -16.25
N ALA A 142 -31.73 7.30 -15.21
CA ALA A 142 -32.49 6.12 -14.75
C ALA A 142 -33.38 5.58 -15.89
N HIS A 143 -34.13 6.46 -16.54
CA HIS A 143 -35.03 6.09 -17.64
C HIS A 143 -34.26 5.51 -18.85
N PHE A 144 -33.13 6.12 -19.21
CA PHE A 144 -32.31 5.70 -20.36
C PHE A 144 -31.58 4.38 -20.15
N THR A 145 -31.01 4.18 -18.95
CA THR A 145 -30.13 3.03 -18.66
C THR A 145 -30.86 1.87 -18.00
N GLY A 146 -31.98 2.14 -17.32
CA GLY A 146 -32.65 1.19 -16.43
C GLY A 146 -31.95 0.99 -15.08
N ALA A 147 -30.85 1.70 -14.80
CA ALA A 147 -30.09 1.60 -13.57
C ALA A 147 -30.83 2.23 -12.37
N HIS A 148 -30.45 1.82 -11.15
CA HIS A 148 -30.97 2.44 -9.94
C HIS A 148 -30.09 3.62 -9.53
N ILE A 149 -30.62 4.84 -9.58
CA ILE A 149 -29.87 6.07 -9.30
C ILE A 149 -30.17 6.57 -7.89
N THR A 150 -29.14 6.72 -7.06
CA THR A 150 -29.23 7.43 -5.79
C THR A 150 -28.69 8.84 -5.97
N GLY A 151 -29.51 9.87 -5.78
CA GLY A 151 -29.08 11.27 -5.75
C GLY A 151 -28.67 11.73 -4.36
N LEU A 152 -27.47 12.29 -4.23
CA LEU A 152 -26.97 12.95 -3.03
C LEU A 152 -27.00 14.46 -3.24
N ASN A 153 -27.63 15.21 -2.33
CA ASN A 153 -27.60 16.67 -2.38
C ASN A 153 -27.68 17.28 -0.97
N ASN A 154 -27.08 18.46 -0.75
CA ASN A 154 -27.06 19.10 0.57
C ASN A 154 -28.36 19.88 0.88
N ASN A 155 -29.09 20.31 -0.15
CA ASN A 155 -30.26 21.18 -0.03
C ASN A 155 -31.58 20.38 0.14
N ASP A 156 -32.23 20.50 1.30
CA ASP A 156 -33.51 19.84 1.62
C ASP A 156 -34.65 20.19 0.66
N TYR A 157 -34.70 21.45 0.21
CA TYR A 157 -35.77 21.92 -0.67
C TYR A 157 -35.66 21.20 -2.01
N GLN A 158 -34.46 21.14 -2.59
CA GLN A 158 -34.22 20.43 -3.84
C GLN A 158 -34.46 18.92 -3.72
N ILE A 159 -34.05 18.28 -2.61
CA ILE A 159 -34.35 16.86 -2.34
C ILE A 159 -35.87 16.60 -2.32
N SER A 160 -36.64 17.47 -1.64
CA SER A 160 -38.10 17.34 -1.58
C SER A 160 -38.75 17.44 -2.97
N ARG A 161 -38.19 18.29 -3.85
CA ARG A 161 -38.63 18.41 -5.25
C ARG A 161 -38.23 17.21 -6.09
N ALA A 162 -37.03 16.67 -5.89
CA ALA A 162 -36.56 15.47 -6.58
C ALA A 162 -37.51 14.27 -6.33
N PHE A 163 -37.92 14.06 -5.07
CA PHE A 163 -38.94 13.06 -4.74
C PHE A 163 -40.31 13.34 -5.39
N HIS A 164 -40.76 14.60 -5.42
CA HIS A 164 -42.02 14.97 -6.08
C HIS A 164 -42.01 14.63 -7.57
N TYR A 165 -40.94 15.00 -8.28
CA TYR A 165 -40.82 14.74 -9.71
C TYR A 165 -40.63 13.27 -10.05
N ALA A 166 -39.81 12.54 -9.28
CA ALA A 166 -39.65 11.10 -9.48
C ALA A 166 -40.97 10.35 -9.30
N LYS A 167 -41.79 10.73 -8.31
CA LYS A 167 -43.13 10.17 -8.13
C LYS A 167 -44.07 10.51 -9.29
N ARG A 168 -44.05 11.76 -9.77
CA ARG A 168 -44.88 12.22 -10.88
C ARG A 168 -44.57 11.49 -12.19
N GLU A 169 -43.29 11.19 -12.42
CA GLU A 169 -42.79 10.53 -13.64
C GLU A 169 -42.75 9.00 -13.53
N GLY A 170 -43.20 8.43 -12.40
CA GLY A 170 -43.27 6.98 -12.20
C GLY A 170 -41.92 6.30 -11.94
N LEU A 171 -40.89 7.06 -11.57
CA LEU A 171 -39.52 6.59 -11.32
C LEU A 171 -39.18 6.42 -9.84
N ALA A 172 -40.14 6.60 -8.93
CA ALA A 172 -39.92 6.54 -7.48
C ALA A 172 -39.35 5.20 -6.95
N GLU A 173 -39.46 4.11 -7.70
CA GLU A 173 -38.85 2.81 -7.36
C GLU A 173 -37.45 2.60 -7.98
N GLN A 174 -37.03 3.47 -8.90
CA GLN A 174 -35.74 3.42 -9.59
C GLN A 174 -34.79 4.55 -9.18
N THR A 175 -35.30 5.54 -8.44
CA THR A 175 -34.52 6.67 -7.92
C THR A 175 -34.73 6.86 -6.43
N ASP A 176 -33.64 7.05 -5.69
CA ASP A 176 -33.64 7.47 -4.29
C ASP A 176 -32.94 8.81 -4.14
N PHE A 177 -33.35 9.64 -3.18
CA PHE A 177 -32.69 10.93 -2.91
C PHE A 177 -32.33 11.06 -1.43
N ILE A 178 -31.08 11.41 -1.16
CA ILE A 178 -30.50 11.44 0.19
C ILE A 178 -29.91 12.83 0.43
N LYS A 179 -30.31 13.43 1.56
CA LYS A 179 -29.65 14.64 2.04
C LYS A 179 -28.29 14.29 2.63
N GLY A 180 -27.23 14.91 2.12
CA GLY A 180 -25.89 14.75 2.68
C GLY A 180 -24.87 15.69 2.04
N ASN A 181 -23.71 15.79 2.69
CA ASN A 181 -22.58 16.56 2.22
C ASN A 181 -21.68 15.66 1.36
N PHE A 182 -21.38 16.03 0.12
CA PHE A 182 -20.51 15.21 -0.72
C PHE A 182 -19.04 15.16 -0.24
N MET A 183 -18.66 16.02 0.72
CA MET A 183 -17.36 15.96 1.41
C MET A 183 -17.35 14.97 2.58
N GLU A 184 -18.51 14.41 2.94
CA GLU A 184 -18.71 13.45 4.02
C GLU A 184 -19.92 12.57 3.68
N MET A 185 -19.75 11.68 2.69
CA MET A 185 -20.86 10.92 2.12
C MET A 185 -21.35 9.85 3.11
N PRO A 186 -22.66 9.76 3.41
CA PRO A 186 -23.23 8.82 4.38
C PRO A 186 -23.38 7.40 3.81
N PHE A 187 -22.37 6.95 3.06
CA PHE A 187 -22.35 5.67 2.36
C PHE A 187 -21.15 4.85 2.78
N GLU A 188 -21.33 3.53 2.83
CA GLU A 188 -20.24 2.58 3.02
C GLU A 188 -19.27 2.61 1.81
N GLU A 189 -18.04 2.18 2.03
CA GLU A 189 -17.05 2.02 0.95
C GLU A 189 -17.50 0.96 -0.08
N ASN A 190 -17.04 1.10 -1.33
CA ASN A 190 -17.29 0.14 -2.42
C ASN A 190 -18.78 -0.22 -2.62
N LYS A 191 -19.67 0.75 -2.42
CA LYS A 191 -21.12 0.55 -2.50
C LYS A 191 -21.68 0.65 -3.92
N TYR A 192 -21.15 1.57 -4.72
CA TYR A 192 -21.70 1.94 -6.03
C TYR A 192 -20.88 1.38 -7.20
N ASP A 193 -21.56 0.93 -8.24
CA ASP A 193 -20.94 0.40 -9.48
C ASP A 193 -20.42 1.52 -10.38
N ALA A 194 -21.08 2.69 -10.33
CA ALA A 194 -20.66 3.90 -11.01
C ALA A 194 -21.06 5.13 -10.19
N VAL A 195 -20.30 6.22 -10.31
CA VAL A 195 -20.63 7.51 -9.69
C VAL A 195 -20.53 8.58 -10.77
N TYR A 196 -21.45 9.54 -10.82
CA TYR A 196 -21.29 10.71 -11.67
C TYR A 196 -21.59 12.01 -10.92
N ALA A 197 -21.04 13.11 -11.45
CA ALA A 197 -21.36 14.47 -11.02
C ALA A 197 -21.49 15.36 -12.26
N ILE A 198 -22.58 16.13 -12.34
CA ILE A 198 -22.78 17.08 -13.44
C ILE A 198 -22.78 18.48 -12.83
N GLU A 199 -21.72 19.25 -13.10
CA GLU A 199 -21.60 20.66 -12.73
C GLU A 199 -21.76 20.94 -11.22
N ALA A 200 -21.42 19.97 -10.37
CA ALA A 200 -21.70 20.01 -8.94
C ALA A 200 -20.44 20.07 -8.04
N THR A 201 -19.38 19.36 -8.43
CA THR A 201 -18.16 19.21 -7.61
C THR A 201 -17.36 20.51 -7.49
N VAL A 202 -17.58 21.47 -8.38
CA VAL A 202 -17.06 22.84 -8.31
C VAL A 202 -17.42 23.57 -7.00
N HIS A 203 -18.54 23.22 -6.36
CA HIS A 203 -18.93 23.80 -5.06
C HIS A 203 -18.10 23.28 -3.89
N ALA A 204 -17.29 22.24 -4.09
CA ALA A 204 -16.41 21.72 -3.05
C ALA A 204 -15.29 22.72 -2.72
N PRO A 205 -14.86 22.78 -1.44
CA PRO A 205 -13.73 23.62 -1.04
C PRO A 205 -12.38 23.12 -1.60
N ARG A 206 -12.32 21.89 -2.12
CA ARG A 206 -11.19 21.32 -2.86
C ARG A 206 -11.64 20.07 -3.63
N PHE A 207 -11.04 19.83 -4.80
CA PHE A 207 -11.36 18.66 -5.63
C PHE A 207 -10.95 17.34 -4.96
N GLU A 208 -9.76 17.26 -4.37
CA GLU A 208 -9.26 16.02 -3.75
C GLU A 208 -10.17 15.50 -2.63
N GLY A 209 -10.86 16.40 -1.92
CA GLY A 209 -11.78 16.01 -0.86
C GLY A 209 -13.01 15.28 -1.41
N VAL A 210 -13.70 15.88 -2.39
CA VAL A 210 -14.90 15.28 -2.98
C VAL A 210 -14.56 14.08 -3.86
N TYR A 211 -13.48 14.15 -4.64
CA TYR A 211 -13.02 13.02 -5.45
C TYR A 211 -12.56 11.86 -4.57
N GLY A 212 -11.96 12.12 -3.40
CA GLY A 212 -11.62 11.10 -2.40
C GLY A 212 -12.84 10.36 -1.85
N GLU A 213 -13.92 11.07 -1.53
CA GLU A 213 -15.18 10.45 -1.11
C GLU A 213 -15.82 9.64 -2.24
N ILE A 214 -15.80 10.15 -3.48
CA ILE A 214 -16.25 9.42 -4.66
C ILE A 214 -15.43 8.13 -4.84
N TYR A 215 -14.11 8.20 -4.72
CA TYR A 215 -13.21 7.06 -4.79
C TYR A 215 -13.53 6.02 -3.71
N ARG A 216 -13.82 6.46 -2.49
CA ARG A 216 -14.16 5.58 -1.37
C ARG A 216 -15.46 4.80 -1.63
N VAL A 217 -16.52 5.46 -2.09
CA VAL A 217 -17.84 4.83 -2.26
C VAL A 217 -17.96 4.02 -3.55
N LEU A 218 -17.09 4.25 -4.53
CA LEU A 218 -17.03 3.52 -5.79
C LEU A 218 -16.39 2.13 -5.59
N LYS A 219 -16.94 1.08 -6.20
CA LYS A 219 -16.33 -0.25 -6.22
C LYS A 219 -15.01 -0.25 -7.02
N PRO A 220 -14.05 -1.14 -6.72
CA PRO A 220 -12.91 -1.37 -7.60
C PRO A 220 -13.38 -1.70 -9.02
N GLY A 221 -12.70 -1.15 -10.03
CA GLY A 221 -13.13 -1.21 -11.43
C GLY A 221 -14.31 -0.29 -11.80
N GLY A 222 -14.95 0.36 -10.82
CA GLY A 222 -16.05 1.28 -11.05
C GLY A 222 -15.62 2.58 -11.73
N ALA A 223 -16.53 3.21 -12.47
CA ALA A 223 -16.27 4.45 -13.21
C ALA A 223 -16.83 5.68 -12.50
N PHE A 224 -16.03 6.74 -12.45
CA PHE A 224 -16.43 8.10 -12.12
C PHE A 224 -16.47 8.95 -13.39
N GLY A 225 -17.65 9.43 -13.79
CA GLY A 225 -17.80 10.37 -14.90
C GLY A 225 -18.23 11.75 -14.44
N CYS A 226 -17.69 12.80 -15.04
CA CYS A 226 -18.02 14.16 -14.64
C CYS A 226 -18.07 15.13 -15.83
N TYR A 227 -18.97 16.10 -15.74
CA TYR A 227 -18.87 17.39 -16.45
C TYR A 227 -18.52 18.45 -15.41
N GLU A 228 -17.26 18.88 -15.38
CA GLU A 228 -16.75 19.78 -14.37
C GLU A 228 -16.72 21.23 -14.87
N TRP A 229 -17.01 22.17 -13.96
CA TRP A 229 -16.78 23.59 -14.20
C TRP A 229 -15.33 23.93 -13.86
N CYS A 230 -14.59 24.40 -14.85
CA CYS A 230 -13.18 24.75 -14.69
C CYS A 230 -12.83 26.05 -15.42
N MET A 231 -11.85 26.76 -14.89
CA MET A 231 -11.09 27.72 -15.66
C MET A 231 -10.16 26.97 -16.61
N THR A 232 -10.02 27.46 -17.85
CA THR A 232 -9.14 26.86 -18.85
C THR A 232 -7.68 27.24 -18.58
N ASP A 233 -6.77 26.72 -19.40
CA ASP A 233 -5.34 27.07 -19.32
C ASP A 233 -5.05 28.52 -19.76
N ASP A 234 -5.96 29.16 -20.51
CA ASP A 234 -5.88 30.57 -20.90
C ASP A 234 -6.19 31.53 -19.74
N TYR A 235 -6.78 31.01 -18.65
CA TYR A 235 -7.04 31.78 -17.44
C TYR A 235 -5.75 32.11 -16.68
N ASP A 236 -5.65 33.35 -16.22
CA ASP A 236 -4.49 33.88 -15.49
C ASP A 236 -5.01 34.65 -14.28
N GLU A 237 -4.78 34.09 -13.09
CA GLU A 237 -5.17 34.68 -11.81
C GLU A 237 -4.52 36.05 -11.59
N SER A 238 -3.38 36.36 -12.21
CA SER A 238 -2.72 37.66 -12.07
C SER A 238 -3.41 38.77 -12.89
N ASN A 239 -4.18 38.40 -13.92
CA ASN A 239 -4.89 39.34 -14.79
C ASN A 239 -6.20 39.81 -14.14
N SER A 240 -6.34 41.12 -13.94
CA SER A 240 -7.51 41.73 -13.29
C SER A 240 -8.82 41.49 -14.03
N GLU A 241 -8.79 41.42 -15.37
CA GLU A 241 -9.99 41.18 -16.17
C GLU A 241 -10.42 39.72 -16.12
N HIS A 242 -9.46 38.80 -16.12
CA HIS A 242 -9.72 37.37 -15.94
C HIS A 242 -10.35 37.11 -14.56
N ARG A 243 -9.77 37.70 -13.49
CA ARG A 243 -10.34 37.63 -12.14
C ARG A 243 -11.75 38.22 -12.06
N ARG A 244 -12.03 39.33 -12.74
CA ARG A 244 -13.39 39.93 -12.78
C ARG A 244 -14.40 38.94 -13.35
N ILE A 245 -14.05 38.25 -14.44
CA ILE A 245 -14.91 37.24 -15.07
C ILE A 245 -15.11 36.05 -14.14
N ALA A 246 -14.03 35.48 -13.60
CA ALA A 246 -14.11 34.36 -12.64
C ALA A 246 -14.98 34.72 -11.43
N HIS A 247 -14.76 35.89 -10.83
CA HIS A 247 -15.54 36.38 -9.71
C HIS A 247 -17.03 36.55 -10.04
N GLY A 248 -17.35 37.01 -11.25
CA GLY A 248 -18.73 37.11 -11.75
C GLY A 248 -19.42 35.74 -11.87
N ILE A 249 -18.67 34.71 -12.28
CA ILE A 249 -19.13 33.32 -12.30
C ILE A 249 -19.34 32.82 -10.86
N GLU A 250 -18.40 33.10 -9.95
CA GLU A 250 -18.45 32.66 -8.55
C GLU A 250 -19.66 33.21 -7.79
N ILE A 251 -19.85 34.53 -7.79
CA ILE A 251 -20.99 35.19 -7.12
C ILE A 251 -22.33 34.83 -7.76
N GLY A 252 -22.33 34.64 -9.08
CA GLY A 252 -23.55 34.36 -9.84
C GLY A 252 -24.10 32.96 -9.62
N ASN A 253 -23.22 32.02 -9.24
CA ASN A 253 -23.53 30.60 -9.15
C ASN A 253 -23.30 30.01 -7.75
N GLY A 254 -22.88 30.80 -6.74
CA GLY A 254 -22.65 30.30 -5.38
C GLY A 254 -21.45 29.33 -5.30
N ILE A 255 -20.41 29.61 -6.08
CA ILE A 255 -19.19 28.79 -6.15
C ILE A 255 -18.13 29.44 -5.25
N PRO A 256 -17.56 28.73 -4.26
CA PRO A 256 -16.57 29.33 -3.36
C PRO A 256 -15.33 29.88 -4.06
N LYS A 257 -14.80 29.11 -5.03
CA LYS A 257 -13.62 29.42 -5.85
C LYS A 257 -13.62 28.58 -7.12
N MET A 258 -13.45 29.22 -8.27
CA MET A 258 -13.19 28.55 -9.55
C MET A 258 -11.74 28.06 -9.63
N ARG A 259 -11.52 26.87 -10.19
CA ARG A 259 -10.21 26.21 -10.29
C ARG A 259 -9.89 25.80 -11.71
N LYS A 260 -8.61 25.57 -12.02
CA LYS A 260 -8.17 25.20 -13.37
C LYS A 260 -8.43 23.73 -13.71
N ILE A 261 -8.54 23.43 -15.01
CA ILE A 261 -8.56 22.06 -15.55
C ILE A 261 -7.35 21.24 -15.06
N SER A 262 -6.16 21.86 -15.04
CA SER A 262 -4.94 21.21 -14.56
C SER A 262 -5.05 20.72 -13.10
N GLU A 263 -5.71 21.49 -12.24
CA GLU A 263 -5.94 21.14 -10.84
C GLU A 263 -6.95 20.00 -10.71
N CYS A 264 -8.03 20.01 -11.52
CA CYS A 264 -9.00 18.91 -11.59
C CYS A 264 -8.32 17.58 -11.95
N LEU A 265 -7.53 17.56 -13.03
CA LEU A 265 -6.81 16.37 -13.48
C LEU A 265 -5.76 15.91 -12.45
N GLN A 266 -5.06 16.84 -11.81
CA GLN A 266 -4.10 16.51 -10.77
C GLN A 266 -4.78 15.91 -9.53
N ALA A 267 -5.94 16.43 -9.13
CA ALA A 267 -6.71 15.92 -8.01
C ALA A 267 -7.17 14.47 -8.24
N LEU A 268 -7.63 14.13 -9.45
CA LEU A 268 -7.98 12.74 -9.82
C LEU A 268 -6.79 11.80 -9.65
N ARG A 269 -5.60 12.20 -10.13
CA ARG A 269 -4.37 11.41 -9.99
C ARG A 269 -3.94 11.29 -8.53
N ASN A 270 -3.99 12.38 -7.76
CA ASN A 270 -3.63 12.41 -6.34
C ASN A 270 -4.49 11.46 -5.51
N VAL A 271 -5.78 11.33 -5.85
CA VAL A 271 -6.73 10.44 -5.19
C VAL A 271 -6.54 8.97 -5.59
N GLY A 272 -5.92 8.70 -6.75
CA GLY A 272 -5.62 7.35 -7.23
C GLY A 272 -6.55 6.84 -8.33
N PHE A 273 -7.28 7.73 -9.02
CA PHE A 273 -8.04 7.36 -10.21
C PHE A 273 -7.14 7.22 -11.46
N GLU A 274 -7.50 6.27 -12.32
CA GLU A 274 -6.96 6.16 -13.68
C GLU A 274 -7.87 6.94 -14.64
N ILE A 275 -7.36 8.01 -15.24
CA ILE A 275 -8.15 8.82 -16.17
C ILE A 275 -8.21 8.10 -17.52
N GLU A 276 -9.40 7.64 -17.92
CA GLU A 276 -9.60 6.90 -19.17
C GLU A 276 -9.76 7.85 -20.37
N VAL A 277 -10.52 8.92 -20.15
CA VAL A 277 -10.76 9.96 -21.15
C VAL A 277 -11.01 11.27 -20.45
N HIS A 278 -10.49 12.35 -21.03
CA HIS A 278 -10.90 13.70 -20.69
C HIS A 278 -10.90 14.58 -21.94
N GLN A 279 -11.81 15.53 -22.01
CA GLN A 279 -11.96 16.46 -23.12
C GLN A 279 -12.76 17.68 -22.67
N ASP A 280 -12.35 18.88 -23.09
CA ASP A 280 -13.24 20.04 -22.99
C ASP A 280 -14.30 19.97 -24.10
N LEU A 281 -15.55 19.70 -23.71
CA LEU A 281 -16.66 19.61 -24.68
C LEU A 281 -17.19 20.98 -25.10
N ALA A 282 -16.76 22.08 -24.46
CA ALA A 282 -17.14 23.42 -24.85
C ALA A 282 -16.38 23.90 -26.10
N ASP A 283 -15.18 23.37 -26.36
CA ASP A 283 -14.25 23.82 -27.42
C ASP A 283 -13.98 22.78 -28.51
N VAL A 284 -15.01 22.08 -28.94
CA VAL A 284 -14.94 21.04 -30.00
C VAL A 284 -15.37 21.54 -31.39
N GLY A 285 -15.42 22.86 -31.56
CA GLY A 285 -15.70 23.49 -32.86
C GLY A 285 -17.17 23.53 -33.28
N ASP A 286 -18.13 23.40 -32.36
CA ASP A 286 -19.57 23.46 -32.70
C ASP A 286 -19.96 24.82 -33.32
N ASP A 287 -20.81 24.77 -34.36
CA ASP A 287 -21.39 25.96 -35.01
C ASP A 287 -22.28 26.75 -34.06
N ILE A 288 -23.04 26.05 -33.22
CA ILE A 288 -23.89 26.62 -32.19
C ILE A 288 -23.20 26.43 -30.84
N LYS A 289 -22.75 27.53 -30.24
CA LYS A 289 -22.03 27.50 -28.97
C LYS A 289 -22.95 27.17 -27.80
N TRP A 290 -22.43 26.47 -26.80
CA TRP A 290 -23.17 26.06 -25.59
C TRP A 290 -23.83 27.23 -24.84
N TYR A 291 -23.27 28.43 -24.96
CA TYR A 291 -23.78 29.63 -24.30
C TYR A 291 -24.84 30.40 -25.13
N TYR A 292 -25.29 29.89 -26.29
CA TYR A 292 -26.28 30.58 -27.13
C TYR A 292 -27.59 30.91 -26.39
N PRO A 293 -28.12 30.08 -25.46
CA PRO A 293 -29.35 30.44 -24.75
C PRO A 293 -29.17 31.66 -23.85
N LEU A 294 -27.94 31.91 -23.37
CA LEU A 294 -27.61 33.02 -22.46
C LEU A 294 -27.32 34.34 -23.21
N GLU A 295 -26.75 34.27 -24.41
CA GLU A 295 -26.39 35.49 -25.16
C GLU A 295 -27.59 36.21 -25.80
N GLY A 296 -28.76 35.55 -25.84
CA GLY A 296 -30.01 36.14 -26.30
C GLY A 296 -30.11 36.34 -27.81
N ASP A 297 -29.32 35.62 -28.62
CA ASP A 297 -29.40 35.68 -30.08
C ASP A 297 -30.49 34.74 -30.61
N TRP A 298 -31.70 35.28 -30.83
CA TRP A 298 -32.85 34.52 -31.31
C TRP A 298 -32.66 33.88 -32.68
N ARG A 299 -31.66 34.31 -33.47
CA ARG A 299 -31.35 33.69 -34.78
C ARG A 299 -30.74 32.31 -34.62
N LYS A 300 -30.22 31.98 -33.43
CA LYS A 300 -29.63 30.69 -33.07
C LYS A 300 -30.61 29.75 -32.39
N CYS A 301 -31.88 30.12 -32.25
CA CYS A 301 -32.94 29.22 -31.77
C CYS A 301 -33.12 28.05 -32.75
N GLN A 302 -33.19 26.83 -32.23
CA GLN A 302 -33.35 25.61 -33.03
C GLN A 302 -34.81 25.15 -33.10
N SER A 303 -35.64 25.59 -32.15
CA SER A 303 -37.08 25.29 -32.09
C SER A 303 -37.93 26.52 -31.75
N ALA A 304 -39.24 26.45 -32.01
CA ALA A 304 -40.20 27.49 -31.60
C ALA A 304 -40.25 27.66 -30.06
N ARG A 305 -39.91 26.62 -29.30
CA ARG A 305 -39.87 26.65 -27.84
C ARG A 305 -38.63 27.37 -27.32
N ASP A 306 -37.50 27.23 -28.01
CA ASP A 306 -36.24 27.89 -27.65
C ASP A 306 -36.36 29.42 -27.72
N TYR A 307 -37.26 29.95 -28.57
CA TYR A 307 -37.53 31.38 -28.65
C TYR A 307 -38.03 31.94 -27.33
N LEU A 308 -38.81 31.19 -26.54
CA LEU A 308 -39.32 31.68 -25.26
C LEU A 308 -38.19 31.85 -24.24
N THR A 309 -37.29 30.86 -24.16
CA THR A 309 -36.11 30.88 -23.29
C THR A 309 -35.13 31.96 -23.72
N THR A 310 -34.81 32.02 -25.02
CA THR A 310 -33.82 32.96 -25.57
C THR A 310 -34.32 34.41 -25.52
N ALA A 311 -35.63 34.65 -25.74
CA ALA A 311 -36.22 35.98 -25.63
C ALA A 311 -36.11 36.54 -24.20
N ALA A 312 -36.35 35.71 -23.19
CA ALA A 312 -36.19 36.08 -21.78
C ALA A 312 -34.73 36.47 -21.43
N MET A 313 -33.76 35.86 -22.12
CA MET A 313 -32.32 36.12 -21.92
C MET A 313 -31.77 37.31 -22.71
N THR A 314 -32.53 37.92 -23.62
CA THR A 314 -32.11 39.17 -24.30
C THR A 314 -31.93 40.32 -23.30
N LYS A 315 -31.12 41.33 -23.63
CA LYS A 315 -30.98 42.55 -22.78
C LYS A 315 -32.34 43.20 -22.45
N ILE A 316 -33.26 43.20 -23.42
CA ILE A 316 -34.63 43.72 -23.24
C ILE A 316 -35.44 42.77 -22.35
N GLY A 317 -35.39 41.47 -22.61
CA GLY A 317 -36.06 40.43 -21.81
C GLY A 317 -35.64 40.49 -20.34
N ARG A 318 -34.34 40.44 -20.07
CA ARG A 318 -33.77 40.55 -18.72
C ARG A 318 -34.15 41.87 -18.05
N PHE A 319 -34.09 43.00 -18.77
CA PHE A 319 -34.58 44.28 -18.26
C PHE A 319 -36.06 44.22 -17.87
N THR A 320 -36.93 43.67 -18.73
CA THR A 320 -38.36 43.55 -18.44
C THR A 320 -38.64 42.65 -17.25
N THR A 321 -37.99 41.49 -17.17
CA THR A 321 -38.10 40.56 -16.04
C THR A 321 -37.62 41.21 -14.74
N THR A 322 -36.50 41.92 -14.78
CA THR A 322 -35.95 42.62 -13.61
C THR A 322 -36.86 43.73 -13.11
N GLN A 323 -37.45 44.54 -14.00
CA GLN A 323 -38.43 45.56 -13.57
C GLN A 323 -39.74 44.94 -13.09
N LEU A 324 -40.17 43.80 -13.67
CA LEU A 324 -41.33 43.06 -13.20
C LEU A 324 -41.10 42.51 -11.80
N VAL A 325 -39.97 41.84 -11.53
CA VAL A 325 -39.60 41.33 -10.20
C VAL A 325 -39.51 42.47 -9.19
N ARG A 326 -38.89 43.60 -9.56
CA ARG A 326 -38.87 44.81 -8.72
C ARG A 326 -40.28 45.30 -8.38
N THR A 327 -41.18 45.31 -9.36
CA THR A 327 -42.57 45.73 -9.16
C THR A 327 -43.31 44.76 -8.25
N LEU A 328 -43.16 43.46 -8.46
CA LEU A 328 -43.74 42.39 -7.62
C LEU A 328 -43.24 42.48 -6.17
N GLU A 329 -41.97 42.82 -5.97
CA GLU A 329 -41.38 43.07 -4.65
C GLU A 329 -41.99 44.32 -4.00
N MET A 330 -42.12 45.43 -4.73
CA MET A 330 -42.73 46.68 -4.23
C MET A 330 -44.20 46.51 -3.80
N VAL A 331 -44.99 45.73 -4.55
CA VAL A 331 -46.40 45.45 -4.22
C VAL A 331 -46.57 44.28 -3.25
N GLY A 332 -45.47 43.66 -2.81
CA GLY A 332 -45.44 42.59 -1.81
C GLY A 332 -45.94 41.23 -2.31
N LEU A 333 -45.98 41.00 -3.62
CA LEU A 333 -46.28 39.69 -4.22
C LEU A 333 -45.03 38.82 -4.36
N ALA A 334 -43.84 39.42 -4.41
CA ALA A 334 -42.55 38.74 -4.24
C ALA A 334 -41.90 39.15 -2.90
N PRO A 335 -41.11 38.27 -2.25
CA PRO A 335 -40.38 38.62 -1.03
C PRO A 335 -39.26 39.63 -1.31
N LYS A 336 -38.87 40.39 -0.27
CA LYS A 336 -37.72 41.31 -0.36
C LYS A 336 -36.42 40.55 -0.66
N GLY A 337 -35.57 41.13 -1.51
CA GLY A 337 -34.35 40.49 -2.01
C GLY A 337 -34.54 39.65 -3.29
N SER A 338 -35.77 39.55 -3.82
CA SER A 338 -36.03 38.89 -5.11
C SER A 338 -35.39 39.64 -6.27
N TYR A 339 -35.38 40.98 -6.22
CA TYR A 339 -34.68 41.82 -7.19
C TYR A 339 -33.17 41.56 -7.18
N ASP A 340 -32.56 41.48 -6.01
CA ASP A 340 -31.11 41.24 -5.88
C ASP A 340 -30.74 39.82 -6.34
N THR A 341 -31.61 38.84 -6.07
CA THR A 341 -31.50 37.47 -6.60
C THR A 341 -31.47 37.46 -8.11
N GLN A 342 -32.41 38.15 -8.76
CA GLN A 342 -32.42 38.30 -10.21
C GLN A 342 -31.14 39.00 -10.71
N LYS A 343 -30.60 39.98 -9.96
CA LYS A 343 -29.41 40.74 -10.37
C LYS A 343 -28.11 39.95 -10.35
N PHE A 344 -27.86 39.12 -9.33
CA PHE A 344 -26.67 38.28 -9.37
C PHE A 344 -26.78 37.16 -10.41
N LEU A 345 -28.00 36.67 -10.72
CA LEU A 345 -28.22 35.72 -11.83
C LEU A 345 -27.96 36.35 -13.21
N GLU A 346 -28.33 37.63 -13.41
CA GLU A 346 -27.95 38.38 -14.62
C GLU A 346 -26.43 38.51 -14.74
N THR A 347 -25.76 38.77 -13.62
CA THR A 347 -24.28 38.87 -13.55
C THR A 347 -23.64 37.53 -13.93
N ALA A 348 -24.19 36.42 -13.43
CA ALA A 348 -23.77 35.07 -13.79
C ALA A 348 -23.84 34.84 -15.31
N ALA A 349 -24.99 35.15 -15.92
CA ALA A 349 -25.20 34.92 -17.35
C ALA A 349 -24.23 35.72 -18.22
N ASP A 350 -23.97 36.99 -17.87
CA ASP A 350 -23.02 37.81 -18.61
C ASP A 350 -21.57 37.32 -18.42
N ALA A 351 -21.17 36.96 -17.20
CA ALA A 351 -19.83 36.44 -16.91
C ALA A 351 -19.56 35.10 -17.59
N LEU A 352 -20.55 34.20 -17.65
CA LEU A 352 -20.45 32.92 -18.35
C LEU A 352 -20.24 33.11 -19.87
N VAL A 353 -21.00 34.02 -20.50
CA VAL A 353 -20.85 34.34 -21.93
C VAL A 353 -19.51 35.02 -22.22
N GLU A 354 -19.07 35.94 -21.36
CA GLU A 354 -17.76 36.60 -21.47
C GLU A 354 -16.61 35.60 -21.32
N GLY A 355 -16.64 34.76 -20.28
CA GLY A 355 -15.65 33.71 -20.04
C GLY A 355 -15.58 32.71 -21.19
N ALA A 356 -16.72 32.31 -21.74
CA ALA A 356 -16.76 31.41 -22.89
C ALA A 356 -16.17 32.04 -24.16
N ARG A 357 -16.51 33.30 -24.46
CA ARG A 357 -15.98 34.01 -25.65
C ARG A 357 -14.48 34.28 -25.57
N ALA A 358 -13.97 34.49 -24.36
CA ALA A 358 -12.55 34.67 -24.10
C ALA A 358 -11.80 33.35 -23.91
N ASN A 359 -12.48 32.20 -24.03
CA ASN A 359 -11.93 30.87 -23.77
C ASN A 359 -11.30 30.71 -22.38
N LEU A 360 -11.83 31.39 -21.37
CA LEU A 360 -11.30 31.37 -19.98
C LEU A 360 -12.02 30.34 -19.10
N PHE A 361 -13.20 29.88 -19.49
CA PHE A 361 -14.08 29.04 -18.68
C PHE A 361 -14.75 27.96 -19.53
N THR A 362 -14.85 26.76 -18.97
CA THR A 362 -15.68 25.68 -19.51
C THR A 362 -16.64 25.15 -18.45
N PRO A 363 -17.94 24.98 -18.78
CA PRO A 363 -18.91 24.34 -17.90
C PRO A 363 -18.94 22.81 -18.04
N MET A 364 -18.23 22.27 -19.04
CA MET A 364 -18.35 20.86 -19.44
C MET A 364 -16.99 20.27 -19.76
N PHE A 365 -16.03 20.48 -18.85
CA PHE A 365 -14.81 19.70 -18.86
C PHE A 365 -15.16 18.25 -18.54
N PHE A 366 -15.24 17.43 -19.57
CA PHE A 366 -15.69 16.06 -19.48
C PHE A 366 -14.54 15.15 -19.12
N PHE A 367 -14.74 14.25 -18.17
CA PHE A 367 -13.84 13.12 -17.98
C PHE A 367 -14.58 11.85 -17.54
N VAL A 368 -13.97 10.70 -17.83
CA VAL A 368 -14.27 9.42 -17.18
C VAL A 368 -12.97 8.90 -16.59
N ALA A 369 -12.99 8.61 -15.30
CA ALA A 369 -11.87 8.09 -14.55
C ALA A 369 -12.30 6.81 -13.83
N ARG A 370 -11.47 5.78 -13.86
CA ARG A 370 -11.75 4.47 -13.27
C ARG A 370 -11.02 4.32 -11.95
N LYS A 371 -11.71 3.76 -10.95
CA LYS A 371 -11.02 3.26 -9.76
C LYS A 371 -10.31 1.97 -10.14
N PRO A 372 -8.98 1.88 -9.99
CA PRO A 372 -8.24 0.66 -10.32
C PRO A 372 -8.88 -0.59 -9.69
N GLU A 373 -8.93 -1.70 -10.44
CA GLU A 373 -9.43 -2.99 -9.94
C GLU A 373 -8.63 -3.46 -8.73
N SER A 374 -7.33 -3.13 -8.72
CA SER A 374 -6.46 -3.17 -7.56
C SER A 374 -6.33 -1.77 -6.96
N SER A 375 -7.14 -1.43 -5.96
CA SER A 375 -6.90 -0.24 -5.13
C SER A 375 -5.40 -0.16 -4.77
N PRO A 376 -4.71 0.99 -4.98
CA PRO A 376 -3.31 1.18 -4.57
C PRO A 376 -3.12 1.00 -3.06
N HIS A 377 -4.21 0.98 -2.30
CA HIS A 377 -4.24 0.59 -0.91
C HIS A 377 -4.89 -0.78 -0.78
N LEU A 378 -4.02 -1.75 -0.45
CA LEU A 378 -4.29 -3.09 0.05
C LEU A 378 -5.45 -3.80 -0.67
N SER A 379 -5.11 -4.79 -1.50
CA SER A 379 -6.04 -5.86 -1.90
C SER A 379 -6.94 -6.25 -0.73
N PRO A 380 -8.28 -6.40 -0.91
CA PRO A 380 -9.17 -6.77 0.18
C PRO A 380 -8.62 -8.01 0.89
N ASP A 381 -8.64 -8.01 2.22
CA ASP A 381 -8.09 -9.14 2.97
C ASP A 381 -8.73 -10.43 2.47
N PRO A 382 -7.94 -11.49 2.25
CA PRO A 382 -8.52 -12.80 2.00
C PRO A 382 -9.30 -13.23 3.26
N ILE A 383 -10.62 -13.07 3.23
CA ILE A 383 -11.52 -13.47 4.33
C ILE A 383 -12.05 -14.88 4.07
N GLY A 384 -12.17 -15.68 5.14
CA GLY A 384 -12.77 -17.02 5.12
C GLY A 384 -11.78 -18.16 4.90
N GLY A 385 -12.28 -19.39 4.97
CA GLY A 385 -11.47 -20.61 4.92
C GLY A 385 -10.69 -20.89 6.21
N LEU A 386 -9.97 -22.02 6.21
CA LEU A 386 -9.17 -22.46 7.35
C LEU A 386 -8.02 -21.47 7.63
N THR A 387 -7.36 -20.96 6.58
CA THR A 387 -6.17 -20.10 6.70
C THR A 387 -6.41 -18.81 7.47
N PHE A 388 -7.56 -18.18 7.27
CA PHE A 388 -7.88 -16.86 7.84
C PHE A 388 -8.90 -16.94 9.00
N GLN A 389 -9.20 -18.15 9.51
CA GLN A 389 -10.25 -18.38 10.52
C GLN A 389 -10.05 -17.62 11.85
N SER A 390 -8.84 -17.14 12.11
CA SER A 390 -8.47 -16.41 13.33
C SER A 390 -8.30 -14.91 13.09
N GLN A 391 -8.34 -14.43 11.84
CA GLN A 391 -8.02 -13.05 11.48
C GLN A 391 -8.92 -12.05 12.21
N ASP A 392 -10.24 -12.29 12.21
CA ASP A 392 -11.24 -11.43 12.87
C ASP A 392 -11.19 -11.49 14.41
N LYS A 393 -10.41 -12.42 14.98
CA LYS A 393 -10.26 -12.59 16.44
C LYS A 393 -9.00 -11.90 16.99
N LEU A 394 -8.12 -11.43 16.11
CA LEU A 394 -6.87 -10.81 16.53
C LEU A 394 -7.13 -9.41 17.09
N PRO A 395 -6.49 -9.03 18.21
CA PRO A 395 -6.60 -7.68 18.75
C PRO A 395 -5.92 -6.67 17.81
N LYS A 396 -6.43 -5.44 17.74
CA LYS A 396 -5.72 -4.34 17.08
C LYS A 396 -4.38 -4.06 17.78
N LEU A 397 -3.37 -3.63 17.02
CA LEU A 397 -2.08 -3.22 17.57
C LEU A 397 -2.27 -2.03 18.53
N PRO A 398 -1.82 -2.11 19.80
CA PRO A 398 -2.03 -1.03 20.76
C PRO A 398 -1.17 0.19 20.44
N ILE A 399 -1.69 1.38 20.71
CA ILE A 399 -0.91 2.63 20.74
C ILE A 399 -0.37 2.80 22.16
N PRO A 400 0.96 2.84 22.37
CA PRO A 400 1.55 3.01 23.70
C PRO A 400 1.22 4.37 24.34
N ASN A 401 1.41 4.47 25.66
CA ASN A 401 1.34 5.76 26.34
C ASN A 401 2.48 6.69 25.87
N LEU A 402 2.16 7.95 25.59
CA LEU A 402 3.11 8.93 25.05
C LEU A 402 4.30 9.16 25.99
N LYS A 403 4.06 9.32 27.30
CA LYS A 403 5.13 9.55 28.27
C LYS A 403 6.04 8.34 28.38
N GLU A 404 5.48 7.14 28.47
CA GLU A 404 6.27 5.90 28.52
C GLU A 404 7.11 5.69 27.25
N THR A 405 6.55 6.06 26.10
CA THR A 405 7.26 6.07 24.80
C THR A 405 8.47 6.99 24.83
N CYS A 406 8.28 8.21 25.32
CA CYS A 406 9.35 9.21 25.45
C CYS A 406 10.42 8.78 26.47
N ASP A 407 10.02 8.18 27.59
CA ASP A 407 10.94 7.65 28.60
C ASP A 407 11.82 6.53 28.00
N LYS A 408 11.22 5.64 27.19
CA LYS A 408 11.94 4.57 26.48
C LYS A 408 12.89 5.11 25.40
N TYR A 409 12.47 6.13 24.67
CA TYR A 409 13.29 6.82 23.68
C TYR A 409 14.54 7.44 24.31
N LEU A 410 14.39 8.14 25.45
CA LEU A 410 15.52 8.66 26.21
C LEU A 410 16.43 7.54 26.74
N ALA A 411 15.84 6.46 27.26
CA ALA A 411 16.62 5.32 27.77
C ALA A 411 17.45 4.62 26.67
N ALA A 412 16.98 4.59 25.43
CA ALA A 412 17.71 4.03 24.30
C ALA A 412 18.88 4.93 23.85
N LEU A 413 18.79 6.23 24.09
CA LEU A 413 19.77 7.22 23.64
C LEU A 413 20.89 7.53 24.63
N VAL A 414 20.72 7.23 25.91
CA VAL A 414 21.63 7.67 26.98
C VAL A 414 23.09 7.22 26.79
N GLU A 415 23.33 6.04 26.23
CA GLU A 415 24.69 5.53 25.92
C GLU A 415 25.14 5.84 24.48
N LEU A 416 24.28 6.44 23.66
CA LEU A 416 24.55 6.80 22.26
C LEU A 416 24.84 8.30 22.07
N GLN A 417 24.72 9.09 23.13
CA GLN A 417 24.87 10.55 23.11
C GLN A 417 25.90 11.00 24.15
N THR A 418 26.55 12.13 23.87
CA THR A 418 27.28 12.84 24.93
C THR A 418 26.31 13.38 25.99
N PRO A 419 26.75 13.62 27.24
CA PRO A 419 25.87 14.19 28.27
C PRO A 419 25.19 15.49 27.85
N LYS A 420 25.89 16.34 27.08
CA LYS A 420 25.36 17.60 26.56
C LYS A 420 24.25 17.38 25.53
N GLU A 421 24.44 16.46 24.60
CA GLU A 421 23.41 16.11 23.60
C GLU A 421 22.19 15.49 24.28
N HIS A 422 22.42 14.61 25.25
CA HIS A 422 21.35 13.93 25.96
C HIS A 422 20.48 14.90 26.78
N GLU A 423 21.08 15.89 27.44
CA GLU A 423 20.31 16.95 28.12
C GLU A 423 19.51 17.81 27.12
N ALA A 424 20.05 18.07 25.93
CA ALA A 424 19.30 18.76 24.86
C ALA A 424 18.11 17.92 24.37
N THR A 425 18.27 16.61 24.19
CA THR A 425 17.19 15.69 23.81
C THR A 425 16.14 15.60 24.92
N LYS A 426 16.53 15.54 26.20
CA LYS A 426 15.58 15.60 27.33
C LYS A 426 14.73 16.86 27.30
N LEU A 427 15.35 18.01 26.99
CA LEU A 427 14.61 19.26 26.85
C LEU A 427 13.63 19.20 25.67
N ALA A 428 14.05 18.68 24.51
CA ALA A 428 13.18 18.51 23.35
C ALA A 428 11.99 17.58 23.64
N VAL A 429 12.22 16.46 24.33
CA VAL A 429 11.18 15.53 24.78
C VAL A 429 10.23 16.20 25.77
N LYS A 430 10.75 16.96 26.74
CA LYS A 430 9.94 17.70 27.70
C LYS A 430 9.03 18.70 26.99
N THR A 431 9.58 19.51 26.08
CA THR A 431 8.80 20.46 25.28
C THR A 431 7.72 19.75 24.47
N PHE A 432 8.05 18.64 23.82
CA PHE A 432 7.08 17.86 23.05
C PHE A 432 5.93 17.33 23.91
N LEU A 433 6.22 16.80 25.11
CA LEU A 433 5.20 16.32 26.05
C LEU A 433 4.31 17.45 26.59
N GLU A 434 4.82 18.67 26.69
CA GLU A 434 4.10 19.84 27.18
C GLU A 434 3.33 20.59 26.06
N SER A 435 3.62 20.34 24.78
CA SER A 435 3.06 21.09 23.65
C SER A 435 2.46 20.21 22.55
N GLU A 436 3.20 19.86 21.49
CA GLU A 436 2.60 19.20 20.31
C GLU A 436 2.22 17.73 20.54
N GLY A 437 2.92 17.04 21.44
CA GLY A 437 2.80 15.60 21.68
C GLY A 437 1.40 15.13 22.06
N PRO A 438 0.74 15.70 23.09
CA PRO A 438 -0.62 15.29 23.49
C PRO A 438 -1.65 15.43 22.35
N ALA A 439 -1.58 16.52 21.57
CA ALA A 439 -2.48 16.72 20.45
C ALA A 439 -2.22 15.72 19.30
N LEU A 440 -0.95 15.41 19.00
CA LEU A 440 -0.62 14.38 18.02
C LEU A 440 -1.03 12.98 18.48
N GLN A 441 -0.90 12.67 19.77
CA GLN A 441 -1.36 11.42 20.37
C GLN A 441 -2.87 11.22 20.17
N GLU A 442 -3.67 12.23 20.47
CA GLU A 442 -5.12 12.19 20.29
C GLU A 442 -5.51 12.00 18.81
N LYS A 443 -4.82 12.72 17.92
CA LYS A 443 -5.03 12.57 16.47
C LYS A 443 -4.64 11.18 15.97
N LEU A 444 -3.56 10.59 16.48
CA LEU A 444 -3.17 9.22 16.13
C LEU A 444 -4.19 8.19 16.61
N GLN A 445 -4.72 8.37 17.83
CA GLN A 445 -5.79 7.54 18.36
C GLN A 445 -7.07 7.65 17.53
N THR A 446 -7.39 8.87 17.07
CA THR A 446 -8.52 9.12 16.17
C THR A 446 -8.29 8.43 14.83
N TYR A 447 -7.13 8.64 14.20
CA TYR A 447 -6.71 7.97 12.96
C TYR A 447 -6.74 6.43 13.06
N ALA A 448 -6.49 5.85 14.22
CA ALA A 448 -6.50 4.40 14.40
C ALA A 448 -7.90 3.79 14.57
N THR A 449 -8.96 4.60 14.70
CA THR A 449 -10.31 4.12 15.02
C THR A 449 -10.88 3.23 13.91
N ASP A 450 -10.75 3.67 12.66
CA ASP A 450 -11.23 3.00 11.44
C ASP A 450 -10.18 2.09 10.79
N LYS A 451 -8.92 2.12 11.26
CA LYS A 451 -7.82 1.31 10.70
C LYS A 451 -7.67 -0.04 11.41
N LYS A 452 -7.17 -1.05 10.70
CA LYS A 452 -6.85 -2.38 11.25
C LYS A 452 -5.63 -2.34 12.17
N SER A 453 -4.65 -1.51 11.81
CA SER A 453 -3.44 -1.24 12.56
C SER A 453 -3.05 0.22 12.32
N TYR A 454 -2.64 0.95 13.36
CA TYR A 454 -2.31 2.38 13.26
C TYR A 454 -1.03 2.64 12.44
N ILE A 455 -0.17 1.63 12.29
CA ILE A 455 1.17 1.79 11.70
C ILE A 455 1.26 1.27 10.27
N GLU A 456 0.33 0.41 9.85
CA GLU A 456 0.46 -0.37 8.61
C GLU A 456 0.67 0.52 7.38
N GLU A 457 -0.19 1.53 7.20
CA GLU A 457 -0.16 2.44 6.06
C GLU A 457 1.16 3.25 6.04
N PHE A 458 1.53 3.87 7.16
CA PHE A 458 2.79 4.61 7.29
C PHE A 458 4.02 3.72 7.02
N TRP A 459 3.96 2.47 7.46
CA TRP A 459 5.05 1.53 7.26
C TRP A 459 5.18 1.12 5.79
N TYR A 460 4.07 0.93 5.07
CA TYR A 460 4.09 0.71 3.62
C TYR A 460 4.66 1.92 2.89
N ASP A 461 4.20 3.12 3.21
CA ASP A 461 4.69 4.36 2.61
C ASP A 461 6.21 4.51 2.77
N SER A 462 6.75 4.15 3.94
CA SER A 462 8.19 4.21 4.22
C SER A 462 9.04 3.45 3.19
N TYR A 463 8.55 2.29 2.74
CA TYR A 463 9.24 1.48 1.75
C TYR A 463 8.92 1.92 0.32
N LEU A 464 7.67 2.27 0.05
CA LEU A 464 7.19 2.63 -1.29
C LEU A 464 7.74 3.98 -1.77
N GLN A 465 8.00 4.90 -0.84
CA GLN A 465 8.62 6.20 -1.10
C GLN A 465 10.15 6.14 -1.10
N TYR A 466 10.75 5.02 -0.72
CA TYR A 466 12.20 4.83 -0.79
C TYR A 466 12.66 4.88 -2.26
N THR A 467 13.53 5.82 -2.60
CA THR A 467 13.90 6.15 -3.98
C THR A 467 15.16 5.45 -4.48
N ASP A 468 16.00 4.95 -3.57
CA ASP A 468 17.21 4.21 -3.94
C ASP A 468 16.89 2.79 -4.44
N SER A 469 17.93 2.10 -4.92
CA SER A 469 17.81 0.72 -5.39
C SER A 469 17.27 -0.19 -4.28
N VAL A 470 16.39 -1.13 -4.63
CA VAL A 470 15.94 -2.18 -3.71
C VAL A 470 17.03 -3.23 -3.45
N VAL A 471 18.01 -3.35 -4.35
CA VAL A 471 19.13 -4.27 -4.22
C VAL A 471 20.05 -3.81 -3.10
N LEU A 472 20.42 -4.72 -2.20
CA LEU A 472 21.24 -4.50 -0.99
C LEU A 472 20.58 -3.61 0.06
N ASN A 473 19.87 -2.54 -0.30
CA ASN A 473 19.27 -1.63 0.67
C ASN A 473 17.96 -2.18 1.27
N LEU A 474 17.24 -3.03 0.54
CA LEU A 474 15.91 -3.49 0.94
C LEU A 474 15.77 -5.01 0.90
N ASN A 475 15.98 -5.63 -0.25
CA ASN A 475 15.65 -7.04 -0.47
C ASN A 475 16.61 -7.96 0.32
N PRO A 476 16.12 -8.78 1.26
CA PRO A 476 16.90 -9.83 1.89
C PRO A 476 16.94 -11.10 1.02
N PHE A 477 17.74 -12.07 1.44
CA PHE A 477 17.72 -13.42 0.88
C PHE A 477 17.69 -14.50 1.97
N PHE A 478 17.12 -15.65 1.61
CA PHE A 478 17.21 -16.91 2.34
C PHE A 478 18.05 -17.91 1.55
N LEU A 479 19.01 -18.56 2.19
CA LEU A 479 19.74 -19.69 1.63
C LEU A 479 19.15 -20.99 2.16
N LEU A 480 18.68 -21.83 1.26
CA LEU A 480 18.02 -23.09 1.59
C LEU A 480 19.06 -24.14 1.97
N GLU A 481 18.71 -25.02 2.92
CA GLU A 481 19.47 -26.25 3.16
C GLU A 481 19.46 -27.14 1.90
N ASP A 482 20.53 -27.91 1.73
CA ASP A 482 20.65 -28.84 0.60
C ASP A 482 19.61 -29.96 0.67
N ASP A 483 19.12 -30.40 -0.49
CA ASP A 483 18.17 -31.51 -0.54
C ASP A 483 18.87 -32.79 -0.06
N PRO A 484 18.26 -33.59 0.82
CA PRO A 484 18.86 -34.84 1.29
C PRO A 484 19.05 -35.89 0.18
N THR A 485 18.47 -35.70 -1.00
CA THR A 485 18.51 -36.61 -2.14
C THR A 485 19.63 -36.26 -3.13
N PRO A 486 20.65 -37.13 -3.35
CA PRO A 486 21.77 -36.84 -4.25
C PRO A 486 21.39 -36.55 -5.71
N GLN A 487 20.28 -37.14 -6.21
CA GLN A 487 19.79 -36.87 -7.57
C GLN A 487 19.25 -35.43 -7.74
N ARG A 488 18.91 -34.76 -6.63
CA ARG A 488 18.45 -33.36 -6.59
C ARG A 488 19.58 -32.36 -6.36
N SER A 489 20.83 -32.80 -6.48
CA SER A 489 21.98 -31.90 -6.64
C SER A 489 22.11 -31.37 -8.08
N ASP A 490 21.37 -31.91 -9.04
CA ASP A 490 21.23 -31.30 -10.37
C ASP A 490 20.32 -30.06 -10.30
N GLN A 491 20.78 -28.95 -10.90
CA GLN A 491 20.07 -27.68 -10.94
C GLN A 491 18.62 -27.80 -11.42
N VAL A 492 18.38 -28.51 -12.53
CA VAL A 492 17.05 -28.57 -13.14
C VAL A 492 16.12 -29.43 -12.31
N VAL A 493 16.62 -30.56 -11.79
CA VAL A 493 15.82 -31.43 -10.91
C VAL A 493 15.44 -30.68 -9.63
N ARG A 494 16.39 -29.96 -8.99
CA ARG A 494 16.07 -29.19 -7.78
C ARG A 494 15.10 -28.05 -8.07
N ALA A 495 15.31 -27.30 -9.15
CA ALA A 495 14.41 -26.22 -9.56
C ALA A 495 12.98 -26.75 -9.80
N ALA A 496 12.84 -27.84 -10.55
CA ALA A 496 11.53 -28.45 -10.79
C ALA A 496 10.86 -28.93 -9.49
N SER A 497 11.63 -29.51 -8.57
CA SER A 497 11.10 -29.94 -7.27
C SER A 497 10.60 -28.76 -6.44
N LEU A 498 11.39 -27.68 -6.35
CA LEU A 498 11.02 -26.45 -5.64
C LEU A 498 9.79 -25.80 -6.26
N ILE A 499 9.75 -25.62 -7.59
CA ILE A 499 8.58 -25.10 -8.31
C ILE A 499 7.35 -25.93 -7.96
N THR A 500 7.43 -27.27 -8.09
CA THR A 500 6.29 -28.16 -7.79
C THR A 500 5.75 -27.95 -6.37
N SER A 501 6.64 -27.87 -5.37
CA SER A 501 6.24 -27.63 -3.98
C SER A 501 5.66 -26.23 -3.76
N THR A 502 6.19 -25.21 -4.45
CA THR A 502 5.63 -23.86 -4.46
C THR A 502 4.24 -23.82 -5.09
N LEU A 503 3.99 -24.53 -6.19
CA LEU A 503 2.65 -24.59 -6.80
C LEU A 503 1.61 -25.20 -5.86
N LYS A 504 1.97 -26.23 -5.09
CA LYS A 504 1.10 -26.79 -4.06
C LYS A 504 0.81 -25.80 -2.93
N PHE A 505 1.82 -25.03 -2.51
CA PHE A 505 1.64 -23.96 -1.53
C PHE A 505 0.69 -22.88 -2.04
N VAL A 506 0.90 -22.40 -3.28
CA VAL A 506 0.02 -21.42 -3.94
C VAL A 506 -1.42 -21.94 -4.02
N SER A 507 -1.61 -23.18 -4.44
CA SER A 507 -2.93 -23.82 -4.54
C SER A 507 -3.62 -23.90 -3.16
N ALA A 508 -2.92 -24.36 -2.12
CA ALA A 508 -3.46 -24.41 -0.77
C ALA A 508 -3.80 -23.03 -0.19
N LEU A 509 -3.01 -22.00 -0.52
CA LEU A 509 -3.27 -20.61 -0.13
C LEU A 509 -4.51 -20.04 -0.84
N ARG A 510 -4.64 -20.23 -2.16
CA ARG A 510 -5.82 -19.81 -2.95
C ARG A 510 -7.11 -20.47 -2.47
N GLU A 511 -7.04 -21.76 -2.13
CA GLU A 511 -8.16 -22.51 -1.54
C GLU A 511 -8.43 -22.14 -0.07
N LYS A 512 -7.62 -21.25 0.54
CA LYS A 512 -7.72 -20.84 1.95
C LYS A 512 -7.67 -22.05 2.90
N ALA A 513 -6.89 -23.06 2.54
CA ALA A 513 -6.83 -24.37 3.19
C ALA A 513 -5.55 -24.61 4.01
N MET A 514 -4.61 -23.67 4.05
CA MET A 514 -3.41 -23.75 4.90
C MET A 514 -3.77 -23.64 6.38
N GLU A 515 -3.01 -24.35 7.23
CA GLU A 515 -3.14 -24.25 8.68
C GLU A 515 -2.68 -22.87 9.19
N PRO A 516 -3.51 -22.19 10.01
CA PRO A 516 -3.14 -20.90 10.60
C PRO A 516 -1.87 -20.98 11.43
N ASP A 517 -1.05 -19.94 11.33
CA ASP A 517 0.11 -19.80 12.19
C ASP A 517 -0.31 -19.57 13.65
N VAL A 518 0.31 -20.31 14.57
CA VAL A 518 0.08 -20.20 16.02
C VAL A 518 1.41 -20.16 16.74
N PHE A 519 1.54 -19.20 17.65
CA PHE A 519 2.70 -19.02 18.51
C PHE A 519 2.29 -19.18 19.98
N ARG A 520 2.78 -20.22 20.65
CA ARG A 520 2.45 -20.51 22.07
C ARG A 520 0.94 -20.48 22.36
N GLY A 521 0.15 -21.01 21.43
CA GLY A 521 -1.31 -21.04 21.51
C GLY A 521 -2.02 -19.75 21.06
N ILE A 522 -1.27 -18.69 20.72
CA ILE A 522 -1.82 -17.42 20.22
C ILE A 522 -1.78 -17.43 18.68
N PRO A 523 -2.92 -17.24 17.99
CA PRO A 523 -2.93 -17.12 16.53
C PRO A 523 -2.10 -15.92 16.04
N LEU A 524 -1.49 -16.05 14.86
CA LEU A 524 -0.79 -14.97 14.18
C LEU A 524 -1.59 -14.45 12.99
N CYS A 525 -1.36 -13.18 12.65
CA CYS A 525 -1.93 -12.51 11.49
C CYS A 525 -1.39 -13.11 10.18
N MET A 526 -2.33 -13.49 9.31
CA MET A 526 -2.05 -14.14 8.02
C MET A 526 -2.27 -13.19 6.82
N SER A 527 -2.62 -11.91 7.02
CA SER A 527 -3.01 -11.00 5.91
C SER A 527 -1.92 -10.80 4.85
N GLN A 528 -0.65 -10.91 5.21
CA GLN A 528 0.48 -10.77 4.28
C GLN A 528 0.61 -11.91 3.27
N PHE A 529 0.01 -13.08 3.51
CA PHE A 529 0.19 -14.25 2.63
C PHE A 529 -0.37 -14.00 1.23
N GLY A 530 -1.43 -13.20 1.10
CA GLY A 530 -1.98 -12.79 -0.21
C GLY A 530 -1.04 -11.94 -1.06
N ARG A 531 0.16 -11.57 -0.55
CA ARG A 531 1.16 -10.77 -1.28
C ARG A 531 2.44 -11.54 -1.60
N LEU A 532 2.46 -12.85 -1.35
CA LEU A 532 3.63 -13.67 -1.62
C LEU A 532 3.81 -13.96 -3.12
N PHE A 533 2.71 -14.13 -3.85
CA PHE A 533 2.69 -14.60 -5.23
C PHE A 533 1.79 -13.74 -6.10
N GLY A 534 2.10 -13.67 -7.40
CA GLY A 534 1.36 -12.79 -8.32
C GLY A 534 1.63 -11.31 -8.03
N THR A 535 2.57 -11.00 -7.14
CA THR A 535 2.81 -9.65 -6.62
C THR A 535 4.08 -9.05 -7.23
N SER A 536 4.01 -7.79 -7.64
CA SER A 536 5.14 -7.00 -8.16
C SER A 536 5.15 -5.60 -7.54
N ARG A 537 6.35 -5.05 -7.31
CA ARG A 537 6.53 -3.64 -6.92
C ARG A 537 6.63 -2.76 -8.15
N MET A 538 5.65 -1.88 -8.33
CA MET A 538 5.51 -1.05 -9.51
C MET A 538 6.11 0.34 -9.28
N PRO A 539 7.16 0.75 -10.02
CA PRO A 539 7.70 2.10 -9.94
C PRO A 539 6.82 3.11 -10.69
N THR A 540 6.64 4.31 -10.13
CA THR A 540 5.99 5.46 -10.77
C THR A 540 6.80 6.74 -10.48
N GLU A 541 6.47 7.85 -11.16
CA GLU A 541 7.10 9.15 -10.90
C GLU A 541 6.90 9.64 -9.46
N ASN A 542 5.79 9.28 -8.81
CA ASN A 542 5.40 9.77 -7.49
C ASN A 542 5.64 8.75 -6.35
N GLY A 543 6.45 7.72 -6.60
CA GLY A 543 6.71 6.63 -5.65
C GLY A 543 6.35 5.27 -6.23
N CYS A 544 6.36 4.23 -5.41
CA CYS A 544 5.98 2.89 -5.84
C CYS A 544 4.59 2.51 -5.32
N TYR A 545 3.99 1.49 -5.91
CA TYR A 545 2.87 0.76 -5.32
C TYR A 545 3.08 -0.75 -5.46
N ILE A 546 2.30 -1.55 -4.73
CA ILE A 546 2.30 -3.01 -4.85
C ILE A 546 1.10 -3.41 -5.70
N GLN A 547 1.35 -4.15 -6.78
CA GLN A 547 0.32 -4.76 -7.61
C GLN A 547 0.29 -6.26 -7.33
N THR A 548 -0.90 -6.84 -7.17
CA THR A 548 -1.11 -8.28 -7.02
C THR A 548 -2.11 -8.76 -8.06
N GLU A 549 -1.77 -9.86 -8.74
CA GLU A 549 -2.63 -10.60 -9.66
C GLU A 549 -3.05 -11.93 -9.02
N ASP A 550 -4.26 -11.96 -8.43
CA ASP A 550 -4.76 -13.12 -7.70
C ASP A 550 -5.00 -14.33 -8.61
N GLU A 551 -5.31 -14.09 -9.89
CA GLU A 551 -5.62 -15.11 -10.90
C GLU A 551 -4.40 -15.51 -11.75
N ALA A 552 -3.18 -15.17 -11.30
CA ALA A 552 -1.94 -15.52 -11.99
C ALA A 552 -1.79 -17.05 -12.23
N ARG A 553 -1.54 -17.48 -13.47
CA ARG A 553 -1.46 -18.92 -13.81
C ARG A 553 -0.10 -19.37 -14.32
N HIS A 554 0.83 -18.46 -14.57
CA HIS A 554 2.14 -18.74 -15.13
C HIS A 554 3.29 -18.39 -14.18
N ILE A 555 4.47 -18.93 -14.48
CA ILE A 555 5.74 -18.51 -13.89
C ILE A 555 6.66 -17.93 -14.97
N VAL A 556 7.65 -17.15 -14.54
CA VAL A 556 8.71 -16.66 -15.42
C VAL A 556 10.05 -17.25 -14.97
N VAL A 557 10.86 -17.70 -15.94
CA VAL A 557 12.17 -18.30 -15.74
C VAL A 557 13.22 -17.44 -16.43
N LEU A 558 14.26 -17.06 -15.69
CA LEU A 558 15.44 -16.36 -16.18
C LEU A 558 16.62 -17.32 -16.30
N ALA A 559 17.23 -17.37 -17.48
CA ALA A 559 18.47 -18.09 -17.72
C ALA A 559 19.38 -17.25 -18.63
N HIS A 560 20.60 -16.95 -18.19
CA HIS A 560 21.51 -16.04 -18.90
C HIS A 560 20.84 -14.72 -19.31
N SER A 561 20.16 -14.05 -18.37
CA SER A 561 19.42 -12.79 -18.56
C SER A 561 18.28 -12.81 -19.58
N GLN A 562 17.94 -13.98 -20.11
CA GLN A 562 16.83 -14.17 -21.04
C GLN A 562 15.60 -14.66 -20.28
N PHE A 563 14.43 -14.17 -20.69
CA PHE A 563 13.16 -14.38 -20.02
C PHE A 563 12.33 -15.41 -20.77
N TYR A 564 11.75 -16.35 -20.03
CA TYR A 564 10.87 -17.40 -20.54
C TYR A 564 9.65 -17.52 -19.65
N HIS A 565 8.49 -17.87 -20.19
CA HIS A 565 7.28 -18.09 -19.39
C HIS A 565 6.49 -19.31 -19.89
N PHE A 566 5.75 -19.94 -18.98
CA PHE A 566 4.76 -20.97 -19.31
C PHE A 566 3.70 -21.07 -18.22
N GLU A 567 2.51 -21.52 -18.62
CA GLU A 567 1.39 -21.77 -17.72
C GLU A 567 1.69 -22.96 -16.80
N VAL A 568 1.30 -22.83 -15.54
CA VAL A 568 1.43 -23.87 -14.51
C VAL A 568 0.09 -24.21 -13.84
N PHE A 569 -0.94 -23.40 -14.05
CA PHE A 569 -2.33 -23.65 -13.64
C PHE A 569 -3.28 -23.69 -14.86
N ASP A 570 -4.34 -24.50 -14.76
CA ASP A 570 -5.44 -24.55 -15.74
C ASP A 570 -6.44 -23.40 -15.52
N GLU A 571 -7.41 -23.23 -16.41
CA GLU A 571 -8.49 -22.24 -16.28
C GLU A 571 -9.35 -22.45 -15.03
N ASP A 572 -9.38 -23.67 -14.49
CA ASP A 572 -10.10 -24.04 -13.27
C ASP A 572 -9.24 -23.84 -12.00
N GLY A 573 -8.04 -23.27 -12.12
CA GLY A 573 -7.14 -22.97 -11.00
C GLY A 573 -6.40 -24.18 -10.42
N ASN A 574 -6.38 -25.32 -11.11
CA ASN A 574 -5.66 -26.53 -10.69
C ASN A 574 -4.28 -26.61 -11.34
N ILE A 575 -3.35 -27.30 -10.69
CA ILE A 575 -1.99 -27.49 -11.23
C ILE A 575 -2.09 -28.25 -12.55
N ALA A 576 -1.64 -27.61 -13.64
CA ALA A 576 -1.72 -28.13 -15.01
C ALA A 576 -0.45 -28.87 -15.45
N VAL A 577 0.66 -28.70 -14.73
CA VAL A 577 1.97 -29.25 -15.08
C VAL A 577 2.43 -30.31 -14.09
N THR A 578 3.05 -31.37 -14.60
CA THR A 578 3.76 -32.37 -13.80
C THR A 578 5.21 -31.96 -13.58
N GLU A 579 5.83 -32.46 -12.51
CA GLU A 579 7.27 -32.25 -12.26
C GLU A 579 8.16 -32.68 -13.44
N LYS A 580 7.76 -33.73 -14.18
CA LYS A 580 8.50 -34.20 -15.36
C LYS A 580 8.43 -33.21 -16.52
N GLU A 581 7.27 -32.58 -16.74
CA GLU A 581 7.09 -31.53 -17.76
C GLU A 581 7.87 -30.27 -17.38
N ILE A 582 7.87 -29.89 -16.09
CA ILE A 582 8.70 -28.78 -15.61
C ILE A 582 10.19 -29.07 -15.88
N VAL A 583 10.68 -30.29 -15.58
CA VAL A 583 12.06 -30.68 -15.91
C VAL A 583 12.35 -30.58 -17.41
N ALA A 584 11.41 -30.99 -18.27
CA ALA A 584 11.55 -30.87 -19.72
C ALA A 584 11.63 -29.41 -20.16
N ASN A 585 10.74 -28.55 -19.66
CA ASN A 585 10.70 -27.12 -19.96
C ASN A 585 11.99 -26.42 -19.52
N LEU A 586 12.45 -26.66 -18.29
CA LEU A 586 13.69 -26.06 -17.77
C LEU A 586 14.94 -26.53 -18.54
N LYS A 587 14.99 -27.80 -18.99
CA LYS A 587 16.06 -28.29 -19.87
C LYS A 587 16.04 -27.58 -21.23
N ALA A 588 14.87 -27.38 -21.81
CA ALA A 588 14.70 -26.68 -23.08
C ALA A 588 15.14 -25.21 -22.95
N ILE A 589 14.69 -24.51 -21.90
CA ILE A 589 15.08 -23.14 -21.58
C ILE A 589 16.60 -23.02 -21.43
N ARG A 590 17.23 -23.89 -20.62
CA ARG A 590 18.68 -23.85 -20.42
C ARG A 590 19.46 -24.10 -21.70
N ALA A 591 19.01 -25.06 -22.53
CA ALA A 591 19.64 -25.37 -23.80
C ALA A 591 19.47 -24.24 -24.83
N ASP A 592 18.34 -23.53 -24.81
CA ASP A 592 18.09 -22.38 -25.67
C ASP A 592 18.93 -21.17 -25.26
N ALA A 593 18.87 -20.80 -23.97
CA ALA A 593 19.56 -19.64 -23.43
C ALA A 593 21.08 -19.70 -23.68
N ALA A 594 21.68 -20.90 -23.62
CA ALA A 594 23.10 -21.12 -23.85
C ALA A 594 23.56 -20.91 -25.32
N LYS A 595 22.63 -20.78 -26.28
CA LYS A 595 22.97 -20.52 -27.69
C LYS A 595 23.27 -19.06 -27.96
N THR A 596 22.74 -18.15 -27.14
CA THR A 596 22.87 -16.71 -27.34
C THR A 596 24.28 -16.25 -26.98
N PRO A 597 25.00 -15.52 -27.87
CA PRO A 597 26.32 -15.00 -27.56
C PRO A 597 26.31 -14.02 -26.38
N VAL A 598 27.40 -13.99 -25.62
CA VAL A 598 27.58 -13.18 -24.41
C VAL A 598 27.27 -11.69 -24.62
N HIS A 599 27.73 -11.10 -25.73
CA HIS A 599 27.45 -9.69 -26.03
C HIS A 599 25.96 -9.39 -26.26
N GLU A 600 25.23 -10.32 -26.89
CA GLU A 600 23.78 -10.17 -27.08
C GLU A 600 23.03 -10.37 -25.77
N ILE A 601 23.49 -11.28 -24.91
CA ILE A 601 22.96 -11.43 -23.55
C ILE A 601 23.07 -10.11 -22.78
N ALA A 602 24.27 -9.52 -22.73
CA ALA A 602 24.52 -8.28 -21.99
C ALA A 602 23.67 -7.10 -22.51
N LYS A 603 23.52 -7.00 -23.83
CA LYS A 603 22.71 -5.94 -24.46
C LYS A 603 21.22 -6.05 -24.15
N ASN A 604 20.72 -7.27 -23.99
CA ASN A 604 19.30 -7.55 -23.75
C ASN A 604 18.99 -7.86 -22.28
N ALA A 605 19.89 -7.53 -21.35
CA ALA A 605 19.75 -7.84 -19.92
C ALA A 605 18.75 -6.92 -19.20
N VAL A 606 17.50 -6.85 -19.66
CA VAL A 606 16.46 -5.92 -19.17
C VAL A 606 16.23 -6.00 -17.66
N GLY A 607 16.47 -7.16 -17.04
CA GLY A 607 16.34 -7.34 -15.58
C GLY A 607 17.19 -6.38 -14.74
N VAL A 608 18.34 -5.91 -15.25
CA VAL A 608 19.20 -4.95 -14.54
C VAL A 608 18.51 -3.61 -14.29
N LEU A 609 17.51 -3.26 -15.08
CA LEU A 609 16.76 -2.02 -14.90
C LEU A 609 16.00 -1.97 -13.57
N THR A 610 15.63 -3.13 -13.01
CA THR A 610 15.01 -3.24 -11.66
C THR A 610 15.96 -2.86 -10.52
N THR A 611 17.26 -2.71 -10.81
CA THR A 611 18.30 -2.31 -9.85
C THR A 611 18.56 -0.81 -9.80
N GLU A 612 17.96 -0.03 -10.71
CA GLU A 612 18.10 1.42 -10.73
C GLU A 612 17.44 2.09 -9.52
N SER A 613 17.71 3.39 -9.35
CA SER A 613 16.88 4.22 -8.48
C SER A 613 15.43 4.18 -8.96
N ARG A 614 14.46 4.22 -8.03
CA ARG A 614 13.04 4.10 -8.37
C ARG A 614 12.56 5.14 -9.40
N PRO A 615 12.98 6.43 -9.34
CA PRO A 615 12.61 7.39 -10.36
C PRO A 615 13.21 7.08 -11.74
N ASN A 616 14.46 6.61 -11.80
CA ASN A 616 15.08 6.21 -13.06
C ASN A 616 14.40 4.97 -13.64
N TRP A 617 14.09 3.99 -12.78
CA TRP A 617 13.40 2.78 -13.19
C TRP A 617 11.98 3.11 -13.68
N ALA A 618 11.22 3.96 -13.00
CA ALA A 618 9.91 4.44 -13.44
C ALA A 618 9.98 4.99 -14.88
N ARG A 619 10.89 5.92 -15.12
CA ARG A 619 11.09 6.54 -16.45
C ARG A 619 11.45 5.52 -17.54
N LEU A 620 12.37 4.60 -17.25
CA LEU A 620 12.78 3.56 -18.21
C LEU A 620 11.69 2.51 -18.44
N ARG A 621 10.88 2.23 -17.41
CA ARG A 621 9.73 1.33 -17.51
C ARG A 621 8.60 1.96 -18.31
N ASP A 622 8.35 3.26 -18.18
CA ASP A 622 7.40 3.99 -19.03
C ASP A 622 7.84 3.98 -20.49
N GLU A 623 9.15 4.11 -20.76
CA GLU A 623 9.69 3.96 -22.11
C GLU A 623 9.49 2.55 -22.66
N LEU A 624 9.67 1.49 -21.84
CA LEU A 624 9.33 0.12 -22.22
C LEU A 624 7.84 -0.02 -22.56
N ASN A 625 6.94 0.58 -21.78
CA ASN A 625 5.49 0.48 -21.93
C ASN A 625 4.92 1.15 -23.19
N LYS A 626 5.67 2.02 -23.87
CA LYS A 626 5.21 2.68 -25.12
C LYS A 626 4.99 1.70 -26.27
N GLY A 627 5.74 0.59 -26.29
CA GLY A 627 5.60 -0.45 -27.30
C GLY A 627 4.62 -1.55 -26.87
N GLU A 628 3.70 -1.94 -27.74
CA GLU A 628 2.69 -2.97 -27.44
C GLU A 628 3.33 -4.31 -27.00
N GLU A 629 4.34 -4.79 -27.73
CA GLU A 629 5.05 -6.04 -27.42
C GLU A 629 5.75 -6.01 -26.05
N ASN A 630 6.44 -4.90 -25.73
CA ASN A 630 7.12 -4.74 -24.45
C ASN A 630 6.12 -4.58 -23.29
N ARG A 631 4.98 -3.94 -23.53
CA ARG A 631 3.91 -3.80 -22.55
C ARG A 631 3.30 -5.16 -22.21
N GLU A 632 3.07 -6.02 -23.20
CA GLU A 632 2.65 -7.40 -22.98
C GLU A 632 3.72 -8.20 -22.24
N ALA A 633 5.00 -8.06 -22.62
CA ALA A 633 6.12 -8.69 -21.92
C ALA A 633 6.21 -8.27 -20.45
N LEU A 634 6.09 -6.97 -20.15
CA LEU A 634 6.05 -6.45 -18.77
C LEU A 634 4.84 -7.02 -18.02
N HIS A 635 3.66 -7.03 -18.63
CA HIS A 635 2.47 -7.63 -18.03
C HIS A 635 2.71 -9.10 -17.66
N VAL A 636 3.31 -9.91 -18.53
CA VAL A 636 3.66 -11.31 -18.24
C VAL A 636 4.63 -11.41 -17.06
N VAL A 637 5.65 -10.55 -16.98
CA VAL A 637 6.59 -10.57 -15.86
C VAL A 637 5.90 -10.16 -14.55
N ASP A 638 5.14 -9.06 -14.57
CA ASP A 638 4.50 -8.50 -13.38
C ASP A 638 3.39 -9.38 -12.83
N SER A 639 2.58 -9.99 -13.68
CA SER A 639 1.49 -10.91 -13.29
C SER A 639 1.97 -12.33 -12.96
N SER A 640 3.24 -12.68 -13.19
CA SER A 640 3.73 -14.02 -12.89
C SER A 640 3.68 -14.34 -11.39
N LEU A 641 3.42 -15.61 -11.06
CA LEU A 641 3.34 -16.08 -9.68
C LEU A 641 4.63 -15.78 -8.90
N PHE A 642 5.78 -16.11 -9.49
CA PHE A 642 7.12 -15.85 -8.98
C PHE A 642 8.13 -16.03 -10.12
N ILE A 643 9.35 -15.58 -9.88
CA ILE A 643 10.47 -15.71 -10.81
C ILE A 643 11.34 -16.91 -10.44
N VAL A 644 11.88 -17.63 -11.43
CA VAL A 644 12.88 -18.69 -11.23
C VAL A 644 14.17 -18.30 -11.95
N CYS A 645 15.28 -18.16 -11.23
CA CYS A 645 16.59 -17.84 -11.80
C CYS A 645 17.47 -19.08 -11.88
N LEU A 646 17.81 -19.51 -13.09
CA LEU A 646 18.76 -20.60 -13.35
C LEU A 646 20.17 -20.02 -13.52
N ASP A 647 20.93 -19.98 -12.43
CA ASP A 647 22.27 -19.42 -12.41
C ASP A 647 23.31 -20.40 -12.97
N HIS A 648 24.14 -19.94 -13.90
CA HIS A 648 25.13 -20.77 -14.57
C HIS A 648 26.41 -21.01 -13.75
N VAL A 649 26.55 -20.35 -12.61
CA VAL A 649 27.71 -20.42 -11.71
C VAL A 649 27.57 -21.52 -10.66
N SER A 650 28.71 -21.91 -10.06
CA SER A 650 28.78 -22.85 -8.93
C SER A 650 29.64 -22.22 -7.83
N PRO A 651 29.04 -21.39 -6.95
CA PRO A 651 29.76 -20.70 -5.88
C PRO A 651 30.51 -21.70 -4.99
N LYS A 652 31.74 -21.37 -4.61
CA LYS A 652 32.64 -22.31 -3.90
C LYS A 652 32.61 -22.14 -2.39
N THR A 653 32.41 -20.91 -1.92
CA THR A 653 32.40 -20.56 -0.51
C THR A 653 31.00 -20.11 -0.07
N SER A 654 30.73 -20.16 1.24
CA SER A 654 29.49 -19.62 1.80
C SER A 654 29.36 -18.10 1.56
N ASP A 655 30.48 -17.38 1.49
CA ASP A 655 30.56 -15.96 1.16
C ASP A 655 30.11 -15.69 -0.28
N ASP A 656 30.68 -16.42 -1.25
CA ASP A 656 30.29 -16.31 -2.67
C ASP A 656 28.82 -16.67 -2.87
N LEU A 657 28.37 -17.74 -2.19
CA LEU A 657 27.00 -18.22 -2.29
C LEU A 657 26.01 -17.20 -1.72
N SER A 658 26.31 -16.62 -0.55
CA SER A 658 25.49 -15.59 0.08
C SER A 658 25.45 -14.31 -0.78
N THR A 659 26.59 -13.90 -1.34
CA THR A 659 26.66 -12.78 -2.29
C THR A 659 25.79 -13.05 -3.53
N ASN A 660 25.86 -14.26 -4.11
CA ASN A 660 25.08 -14.64 -5.28
C ASN A 660 23.56 -14.58 -5.03
N MET A 661 23.11 -14.97 -3.83
CA MET A 661 21.69 -14.93 -3.45
C MET A 661 21.20 -13.50 -3.12
N LEU A 662 22.08 -12.65 -2.60
CA LEU A 662 21.76 -11.26 -2.26
C LEU A 662 21.69 -10.36 -3.50
N CYS A 663 22.75 -10.35 -4.32
CA CYS A 663 22.90 -9.42 -5.44
C CYS A 663 23.47 -10.04 -6.73
N GLY A 664 23.80 -11.34 -6.74
CA GLY A 664 24.44 -12.01 -7.87
C GLY A 664 25.96 -11.79 -7.90
N SER A 665 26.64 -12.48 -8.81
CA SER A 665 28.09 -12.36 -9.00
C SER A 665 28.42 -11.21 -9.96
N TYR A 666 29.63 -10.65 -9.79
CA TYR A 666 30.25 -9.71 -10.71
C TYR A 666 31.36 -10.42 -11.48
N GLU A 667 31.29 -10.43 -12.80
CA GLU A 667 32.31 -10.99 -13.69
C GLU A 667 32.30 -10.25 -15.04
N ILE A 668 33.48 -9.86 -15.54
CA ILE A 668 33.60 -9.21 -16.85
C ILE A 668 34.23 -10.18 -17.84
N ASP A 669 33.56 -10.41 -18.96
CA ASP A 669 34.11 -11.12 -20.12
C ASP A 669 33.95 -10.26 -21.37
N GLN A 670 35.02 -10.16 -22.17
CA GLN A 670 35.07 -9.33 -23.39
C GLN A 670 34.57 -7.87 -23.20
N GLY A 671 34.72 -7.31 -22.00
CA GLY A 671 34.32 -5.94 -21.67
C GLY A 671 32.82 -5.75 -21.38
N VAL A 672 32.05 -6.82 -21.21
CA VAL A 672 30.65 -6.80 -20.75
C VAL A 672 30.49 -7.57 -19.45
N GLN A 673 29.53 -7.18 -18.63
CA GLN A 673 29.14 -7.91 -17.42
C GLN A 673 28.42 -9.21 -17.77
N VAL A 674 28.93 -10.32 -17.22
CA VAL A 674 28.40 -11.68 -17.46
C VAL A 674 28.04 -12.42 -16.18
N GLY A 675 28.31 -11.81 -15.02
CA GLY A 675 27.94 -12.36 -13.73
C GLY A 675 26.43 -12.52 -13.56
N THR A 676 26.02 -13.30 -12.56
CA THR A 676 24.61 -13.63 -12.34
C THR A 676 23.77 -12.45 -11.85
N CYS A 677 24.40 -11.31 -11.50
CA CYS A 677 23.70 -10.09 -11.11
C CYS A 677 22.74 -9.58 -12.19
N THR A 678 22.96 -9.93 -13.46
CA THR A 678 22.10 -9.58 -14.59
C THR A 678 20.93 -10.56 -14.80
N ASN A 679 20.86 -11.66 -14.03
CA ASN A 679 19.90 -12.75 -14.17
C ASN A 679 18.82 -12.71 -13.07
N ARG A 680 18.23 -11.53 -12.83
CA ARG A 680 17.33 -11.24 -11.71
C ARG A 680 16.19 -10.31 -12.13
N TRP A 681 15.12 -10.30 -11.33
CA TRP A 681 14.04 -9.30 -11.38
C TRP A 681 13.65 -8.92 -9.95
N TYR A 682 14.19 -7.81 -9.43
CA TYR A 682 14.15 -7.51 -7.99
C TYR A 682 12.82 -6.95 -7.47
N ASP A 683 11.91 -6.61 -8.36
CA ASP A 683 10.56 -6.16 -7.99
C ASP A 683 9.63 -7.32 -7.56
N LYS A 684 10.11 -8.58 -7.57
CA LYS A 684 9.32 -9.79 -7.26
C LYS A 684 10.04 -10.78 -6.35
N LEU A 685 9.29 -11.75 -5.81
CA LEU A 685 9.83 -12.96 -5.21
C LEU A 685 10.48 -13.84 -6.28
N GLN A 686 11.72 -14.27 -6.03
CA GLN A 686 12.51 -15.06 -6.96
C GLN A 686 13.20 -16.25 -6.28
N ILE A 687 13.04 -17.44 -6.87
CA ILE A 687 13.72 -18.68 -6.49
C ILE A 687 14.99 -18.78 -7.35
N ILE A 688 16.16 -18.79 -6.71
CA ILE A 688 17.46 -18.84 -7.39
C ILE A 688 18.04 -20.24 -7.22
N VAL A 689 18.46 -20.87 -8.32
CA VAL A 689 19.09 -22.19 -8.31
C VAL A 689 20.39 -22.17 -9.11
N CYS A 690 21.51 -22.37 -8.43
CA CYS A 690 22.84 -22.44 -9.02
C CYS A 690 23.07 -23.75 -9.77
N LYS A 691 24.09 -23.78 -10.63
CA LYS A 691 24.44 -24.95 -11.47
C LYS A 691 24.79 -26.20 -10.65
N ASN A 692 25.35 -26.03 -9.45
CA ASN A 692 25.66 -27.11 -8.49
C ASN A 692 24.44 -27.54 -7.65
N GLY A 693 23.26 -27.00 -7.96
CA GLY A 693 22.04 -27.25 -7.22
C GLY A 693 21.87 -26.40 -5.97
N SER A 694 22.83 -25.59 -5.49
CA SER A 694 22.57 -24.71 -4.34
C SER A 694 21.41 -23.74 -4.64
N ALA A 695 20.52 -23.51 -3.67
CA ALA A 695 19.30 -22.75 -3.91
C ALA A 695 19.02 -21.72 -2.82
N GLY A 696 18.38 -20.61 -3.21
CA GLY A 696 17.99 -19.54 -2.32
C GLY A 696 16.73 -18.83 -2.80
N ILE A 697 16.22 -17.94 -1.96
CA ILE A 697 15.07 -17.09 -2.26
C ILE A 697 15.45 -15.66 -1.97
N ASN A 698 15.31 -14.79 -2.97
CA ASN A 698 15.39 -13.34 -2.80
C ASN A 698 13.98 -12.77 -2.99
N PHE A 699 13.58 -11.78 -2.20
CA PHE A 699 12.21 -11.28 -2.26
C PHE A 699 12.12 -9.79 -1.97
N GLU A 700 11.12 -9.15 -2.58
CA GLU A 700 10.77 -7.76 -2.33
C GLU A 700 10.12 -7.63 -0.93
N HIS A 701 10.69 -6.77 -0.08
CA HIS A 701 10.39 -6.73 1.35
C HIS A 701 9.19 -5.84 1.72
N THR A 702 8.72 -4.98 0.82
CA THR A 702 7.69 -3.99 1.14
C THR A 702 6.39 -4.69 1.55
N GLY A 703 5.96 -5.65 0.71
CA GLY A 703 4.70 -6.39 0.83
C GLY A 703 4.60 -7.33 2.02
N VAL A 704 5.72 -7.94 2.41
CA VAL A 704 5.77 -9.11 3.30
C VAL A 704 6.93 -9.03 4.30
N ASP A 705 6.67 -9.36 5.56
CA ASP A 705 7.74 -9.52 6.55
C ASP A 705 8.40 -10.90 6.44
N GLY A 706 9.67 -10.99 6.86
CA GLY A 706 10.47 -12.23 6.76
C GLY A 706 9.81 -13.48 7.35
N HIS A 707 8.98 -13.36 8.39
CA HIS A 707 8.23 -14.49 8.95
C HIS A 707 7.29 -15.16 7.95
N THR A 708 6.59 -14.37 7.12
CA THR A 708 5.67 -14.90 6.10
C THR A 708 6.42 -15.73 5.07
N VAL A 709 7.56 -15.22 4.60
CA VAL A 709 8.41 -15.92 3.64
C VAL A 709 9.04 -17.15 4.29
N LEU A 710 9.41 -17.07 5.57
CA LEU A 710 9.97 -18.20 6.31
C LEU A 710 8.98 -19.36 6.42
N ARG A 711 7.68 -19.07 6.63
CA ARG A 711 6.63 -20.09 6.62
C ARG A 711 6.54 -20.77 5.26
N PHE A 712 6.54 -19.99 4.17
CA PHE A 712 6.59 -20.52 2.81
C PHE A 712 7.79 -21.45 2.59
N VAL A 713 9.00 -21.01 2.95
CA VAL A 713 10.23 -21.80 2.78
C VAL A 713 10.18 -23.10 3.59
N SER A 714 9.71 -23.02 4.83
CA SER A 714 9.57 -24.18 5.71
C SER A 714 8.64 -25.24 5.13
N ASP A 715 7.51 -24.82 4.56
CA ASP A 715 6.50 -25.72 4.01
C ASP A 715 6.99 -26.37 2.70
N ILE A 716 7.61 -25.62 1.78
CA ILE A 716 8.14 -26.21 0.55
C ILE A 716 9.28 -27.19 0.85
N TYR A 717 10.15 -26.88 1.81
CA TYR A 717 11.21 -27.79 2.23
C TYR A 717 10.62 -29.07 2.83
N THR A 718 9.63 -28.94 3.70
CA THR A 718 8.94 -30.09 4.30
C THR A 718 8.24 -30.95 3.24
N ASP A 719 7.54 -30.35 2.27
CA ASP A 719 6.93 -31.09 1.15
C ASP A 719 7.98 -31.82 0.30
N THR A 720 9.16 -31.23 0.05
CA THR A 720 10.22 -31.91 -0.72
C THR A 720 10.69 -33.20 -0.03
N ILE A 721 10.82 -33.19 1.30
CA ILE A 721 11.18 -34.35 2.12
C ILE A 721 10.04 -35.38 2.14
N LEU A 722 8.80 -34.94 2.35
CA LEU A 722 7.65 -35.84 2.42
C LEU A 722 7.37 -36.51 1.08
N ARG A 723 7.53 -35.80 -0.04
CA ARG A 723 7.45 -36.37 -1.38
C ARG A 723 8.51 -37.43 -1.62
N PHE A 724 9.74 -37.22 -1.13
CA PHE A 724 10.76 -38.27 -1.18
C PHE A 724 10.35 -39.48 -0.34
N ALA A 725 9.90 -39.28 0.90
CA ALA A 725 9.40 -40.35 1.75
C ALA A 725 8.20 -41.09 1.14
N GLN A 726 7.33 -40.42 0.38
CA GLN A 726 6.22 -41.03 -0.37
C GLN A 726 6.68 -42.00 -1.46
N THR A 727 7.84 -41.74 -2.10
CA THR A 727 8.40 -42.69 -3.07
C THR A 727 8.84 -44.01 -2.43
N ILE A 728 9.14 -43.99 -1.12
CA ILE A 728 9.54 -45.16 -0.33
C ILE A 728 8.32 -45.80 0.32
N ASN A 729 7.42 -45.00 0.89
CA ASN A 729 6.21 -45.42 1.56
C ASN A 729 5.01 -44.57 1.13
N SER A 730 4.13 -45.15 0.30
CA SER A 730 2.95 -44.47 -0.26
C SER A 730 1.91 -44.05 0.78
N GLN A 731 2.00 -44.52 2.02
CA GLN A 731 1.13 -44.08 3.12
C GLN A 731 1.55 -42.75 3.75
N THR A 732 2.72 -42.22 3.38
CA THR A 732 3.21 -40.93 3.86
C THR A 732 2.28 -39.81 3.39
N LYS A 733 1.72 -39.03 4.31
CA LYS A 733 0.77 -37.97 3.98
C LYS A 733 1.47 -36.69 3.52
N SER A 734 0.86 -35.99 2.56
CA SER A 734 1.21 -34.62 2.18
C SER A 734 0.79 -33.64 3.28
N ILE A 735 1.54 -32.53 3.47
CA ILE A 735 1.10 -31.40 4.30
C ILE A 735 0.02 -30.55 3.60
N PHE A 736 -0.02 -30.56 2.27
CA PHE A 736 -1.06 -29.89 1.48
C PHE A 736 -2.22 -30.87 1.27
N HIS A 737 -3.05 -31.03 2.31
CA HIS A 737 -4.15 -32.00 2.32
C HIS A 737 -5.22 -31.74 1.27
N SER A 738 -5.58 -30.47 1.02
CA SER A 738 -6.61 -30.10 0.05
C SER A 738 -6.21 -30.49 -1.38
N VAL A 739 -4.96 -30.18 -1.76
CA VAL A 739 -4.36 -30.57 -3.05
C VAL A 739 -4.38 -32.08 -3.24
N ALA A 740 -3.97 -32.84 -2.20
CA ALA A 740 -3.98 -34.30 -2.25
C ALA A 740 -5.39 -34.89 -2.43
N GLN A 741 -6.40 -34.33 -1.75
CA GLN A 741 -7.80 -34.76 -1.90
C GLN A 741 -8.35 -34.45 -3.31
N ASN A 742 -8.00 -33.30 -3.88
CA ASN A 742 -8.40 -32.92 -5.24
C ASN A 742 -7.77 -33.84 -6.30
N GLU A 743 -6.50 -34.20 -6.15
CA GLU A 743 -5.83 -35.20 -6.99
C GLU A 743 -6.49 -36.58 -6.89
N GLU A 744 -6.81 -37.05 -5.67
CA GLU A 744 -7.49 -38.32 -5.46
C GLU A 744 -8.91 -38.34 -6.05
N ARG A 745 -9.67 -37.26 -5.88
CA ARG A 745 -10.99 -37.09 -6.50
C ARG A 745 -10.91 -37.19 -8.01
N ARG A 746 -9.96 -36.50 -8.65
CA ARG A 746 -9.71 -36.57 -10.10
C ARG A 746 -9.33 -37.98 -10.57
N ARG A 747 -8.51 -38.71 -9.80
CA ARG A 747 -8.17 -40.12 -10.10
C ARG A 747 -9.37 -41.06 -9.97
N SER A 748 -10.25 -40.81 -8.99
CA SER A 748 -11.43 -41.63 -8.71
C SER A 748 -12.63 -41.37 -9.61
N SER A 749 -12.77 -40.14 -10.15
CA SER A 749 -13.91 -39.74 -10.98
C SER A 749 -13.88 -40.30 -12.40
N GLY A 750 -12.85 -41.08 -12.77
CA GLY A 750 -12.78 -41.73 -14.08
C GLY A 750 -12.73 -40.77 -15.28
N THR A 751 -12.59 -39.47 -15.05
CA THR A 751 -12.30 -38.45 -16.08
C THR A 751 -10.84 -38.53 -16.51
N SER A 752 -10.40 -39.72 -16.93
CA SER A 752 -9.47 -39.77 -18.04
C SER A 752 -10.26 -39.27 -19.26
N THR A 753 -10.03 -38.04 -19.66
CA THR A 753 -10.56 -37.50 -20.92
C THR A 753 -10.03 -38.35 -22.08
N LYS A 754 -10.77 -39.40 -22.42
CA LYS A 754 -10.74 -39.96 -23.77
C LYS A 754 -11.37 -38.92 -24.68
N SER A 755 -10.53 -38.32 -25.53
CA SER A 755 -10.90 -37.77 -26.84
C SER A 755 -12.18 -36.93 -26.91
N GLY A 756 -12.05 -35.65 -26.60
CA GLY A 756 -13.01 -34.59 -26.94
C GLY A 756 -12.32 -33.26 -26.69
N ALA A 757 -12.10 -32.48 -27.75
CA ALA A 757 -11.24 -31.30 -27.77
C ALA A 757 -11.70 -30.20 -26.79
N LEU A 758 -11.15 -30.19 -25.58
CA LEU A 758 -10.78 -28.95 -24.92
C LEU A 758 -9.54 -28.41 -25.66
N PRO A 759 -9.35 -27.08 -25.81
CA PRO A 759 -8.14 -26.57 -26.44
C PRO A 759 -6.94 -27.16 -25.70
N LEU A 760 -6.00 -27.77 -26.42
CA LEU A 760 -4.71 -28.19 -25.85
C LEU A 760 -4.07 -26.94 -25.24
N GLN A 761 -4.13 -26.81 -23.92
CA GLN A 761 -3.47 -25.70 -23.23
C GLN A 761 -1.97 -25.85 -23.51
N ASP A 762 -1.38 -24.84 -24.14
CA ASP A 762 0.02 -24.86 -24.55
C ASP A 762 0.90 -24.62 -23.31
N LEU A 763 1.43 -25.71 -22.75
CA LEU A 763 2.32 -25.70 -21.58
C LEU A 763 3.81 -25.55 -21.95
N ASN A 764 4.11 -25.33 -23.24
CA ASN A 764 5.49 -25.17 -23.70
C ASN A 764 6.05 -23.81 -23.28
N PRO A 765 7.36 -23.73 -22.96
CA PRO A 765 8.00 -22.48 -22.61
C PRO A 765 8.08 -21.55 -23.82
N ARG A 766 7.69 -20.30 -23.61
CA ARG A 766 7.76 -19.22 -24.59
C ARG A 766 8.82 -18.23 -24.17
N LYS A 767 9.68 -17.82 -25.11
CA LYS A 767 10.72 -16.82 -24.87
C LYS A 767 10.12 -15.42 -25.02
N ILE A 768 10.44 -14.54 -24.08
CA ILE A 768 10.10 -13.12 -24.14
C ILE A 768 11.22 -12.39 -24.87
N GLU A 769 10.87 -11.67 -25.94
CA GLU A 769 11.80 -10.88 -26.75
C GLU A 769 11.51 -9.40 -26.55
N TRP A 770 12.53 -8.62 -26.20
CA TRP A 770 12.39 -7.20 -25.90
C TRP A 770 12.72 -6.33 -27.11
N LYS A 771 11.87 -5.35 -27.41
CA LYS A 771 12.13 -4.32 -28.43
C LYS A 771 12.81 -3.12 -27.80
N LEU A 772 14.13 -3.06 -27.93
CA LEU A 772 14.95 -2.04 -27.26
C LEU A 772 15.32 -0.91 -28.23
N ASN A 773 14.85 0.30 -27.95
CA ASN A 773 15.29 1.52 -28.62
C ASN A 773 16.63 2.01 -28.05
N LYS A 774 17.19 3.09 -28.61
CA LYS A 774 18.49 3.62 -28.19
C LYS A 774 18.53 4.01 -26.71
N GLU A 775 17.44 4.58 -26.20
CA GLU A 775 17.34 5.03 -24.82
C GLU A 775 17.35 3.84 -23.85
N LEU A 776 16.58 2.80 -24.14
CA LEU A 776 16.55 1.56 -23.35
C LEU A 776 17.90 0.85 -23.36
N ASN A 777 18.56 0.75 -24.52
CA ASN A 777 19.90 0.17 -24.61
C ASN A 777 20.93 0.93 -23.76
N LEU A 778 20.86 2.26 -23.73
CA LEU A 778 21.71 3.07 -22.86
C LEU A 778 21.34 2.89 -21.37
N GLY A 779 20.04 2.82 -21.07
CA GLY A 779 19.54 2.54 -19.72
C GLY A 779 20.08 1.22 -19.16
N ILE A 780 20.01 0.14 -19.94
CA ILE A 780 20.55 -1.19 -19.55
C ILE A 780 22.04 -1.09 -19.27
N ARG A 781 22.80 -0.43 -20.16
CA ARG A 781 24.25 -0.27 -20.00
C ARG A 781 24.60 0.51 -18.72
N PHE A 782 23.91 1.61 -18.44
CA PHE A 782 24.18 2.41 -17.25
C PHE A 782 23.75 1.71 -15.96
N ALA A 783 22.60 1.05 -15.98
CA ALA A 783 22.11 0.25 -14.88
C ALA A 783 23.06 -0.91 -14.55
N GLU A 784 23.58 -1.60 -15.56
CA GLU A 784 24.61 -2.63 -15.40
C GLU A 784 25.86 -2.05 -14.72
N THR A 785 26.40 -0.93 -15.22
CA THR A 785 27.59 -0.33 -14.64
C THR A 785 27.36 0.10 -13.19
N ARG A 786 26.20 0.69 -12.88
CA ARG A 786 25.83 1.09 -11.52
C ARG A 786 25.68 -0.10 -10.57
N LEU A 787 25.05 -1.18 -11.05
CA LEU A 787 24.93 -2.44 -10.29
C LEU A 787 26.31 -3.05 -10.00
N SER A 788 27.17 -3.07 -11.01
CA SER A 788 28.57 -3.50 -10.90
C SER A 788 29.31 -2.70 -9.82
N ASP A 789 29.21 -1.37 -9.83
CA ASP A 789 29.80 -0.51 -8.79
C ASP A 789 29.20 -0.80 -7.41
N LEU A 790 27.89 -1.01 -7.33
CA LEU A 790 27.22 -1.29 -6.07
C LEU A 790 27.68 -2.62 -5.46
N ILE A 791 27.80 -3.68 -6.28
CA ILE A 791 28.35 -4.97 -5.84
C ILE A 791 29.80 -4.79 -5.40
N GLN A 792 30.61 -4.09 -6.19
CA GLN A 792 32.00 -3.80 -5.85
C GLN A 792 32.19 -2.86 -4.67
N GLN A 793 31.16 -2.20 -4.16
CA GLN A 793 31.22 -1.39 -2.94
C GLN A 793 30.82 -2.17 -1.69
N ASN A 794 30.28 -3.39 -1.84
CA ASN A 794 29.79 -4.20 -0.75
C ASN A 794 30.60 -5.50 -0.64
N GLU A 795 30.69 -6.02 0.58
CA GLU A 795 31.25 -7.33 0.88
C GLU A 795 30.28 -8.12 1.75
N VAL A 796 30.31 -9.44 1.63
CA VAL A 796 29.54 -10.38 2.45
C VAL A 796 30.50 -11.45 2.96
N ASN A 797 30.54 -11.64 4.28
CA ASN A 797 31.28 -12.74 4.90
C ASN A 797 30.36 -13.55 5.82
N VAL A 798 30.64 -14.84 5.89
CA VAL A 798 29.86 -15.81 6.67
C VAL A 798 30.71 -16.43 7.77
N LEU A 799 30.11 -16.59 8.94
CA LEU A 799 30.64 -17.42 10.02
C LEU A 799 29.64 -18.53 10.36
N GLU A 800 29.97 -19.77 9.98
CA GLU A 800 29.31 -20.98 10.47
C GLU A 800 30.09 -21.50 11.69
N PHE A 801 29.63 -21.18 12.90
CA PHE A 801 30.23 -21.59 14.16
C PHE A 801 29.58 -22.87 14.69
N ASP A 802 30.34 -23.95 14.81
CA ASP A 802 29.87 -25.32 15.05
C ASP A 802 30.30 -25.91 16.41
N GLU A 803 30.85 -25.08 17.32
CA GLU A 803 31.38 -25.58 18.59
C GLU A 803 30.34 -25.64 19.72
N TYR A 804 29.25 -24.87 19.60
CA TYR A 804 28.06 -24.91 20.44
C TYR A 804 26.97 -23.99 19.87
N GLY A 805 25.72 -24.21 20.28
CA GLY A 805 24.59 -23.34 19.93
C GLY A 805 23.62 -23.15 21.09
N LYS A 806 22.33 -23.11 20.75
CA LYS A 806 21.21 -22.90 21.68
C LYS A 806 21.29 -23.82 22.90
N SER A 807 21.57 -25.12 22.72
CA SER A 807 21.53 -26.09 23.82
C SER A 807 22.53 -25.79 24.92
N PHE A 808 23.75 -25.38 24.56
CA PHE A 808 24.74 -24.93 25.53
C PHE A 808 24.35 -23.61 26.22
N ILE A 809 23.87 -22.63 25.45
CA ILE A 809 23.54 -21.30 25.99
C ILE A 809 22.39 -21.39 27.01
N VAL A 810 21.38 -22.21 26.72
CA VAL A 810 20.27 -22.50 27.64
C VAL A 810 20.76 -23.27 28.89
N ASP A 811 21.68 -24.22 28.73
CA ASP A 811 22.29 -24.95 29.87
C ASP A 811 23.13 -24.01 30.79
N MET A 812 23.57 -22.87 30.27
CA MET A 812 24.17 -21.78 31.04
C MET A 812 23.15 -20.76 31.59
N LYS A 813 21.84 -21.01 31.41
CA LYS A 813 20.71 -20.17 31.83
C LYS A 813 20.70 -18.78 31.20
N LEU A 814 21.11 -18.68 29.94
CA LEU A 814 21.09 -17.45 29.16
C LEU A 814 20.07 -17.57 28.01
N SER A 815 19.46 -16.45 27.64
CA SER A 815 18.65 -16.39 26.42
C SER A 815 19.57 -16.47 25.20
N PRO A 816 19.37 -17.42 24.27
CA PRO A 816 20.25 -17.59 23.10
C PRO A 816 20.35 -16.35 22.23
N ASP A 817 19.20 -15.73 21.97
CA ASP A 817 19.09 -14.56 21.10
C ASP A 817 19.81 -13.34 21.70
N ALA A 818 19.46 -13.00 22.94
CA ALA A 818 20.12 -11.93 23.69
C ALA A 818 21.63 -12.17 23.85
N PHE A 819 22.06 -13.42 24.02
CA PHE A 819 23.48 -13.78 24.11
C PHE A 819 24.24 -13.47 22.80
N VAL A 820 23.64 -13.79 21.65
CA VAL A 820 24.22 -13.50 20.33
C VAL A 820 24.22 -11.99 20.07
N GLN A 821 23.16 -11.27 20.45
CA GLN A 821 23.13 -9.81 20.40
C GLN A 821 24.29 -9.19 21.20
N MET A 822 24.61 -9.72 22.38
CA MET A 822 25.77 -9.26 23.16
C MET A 822 27.10 -9.52 22.47
N ALA A 823 27.22 -10.61 21.70
CA ALA A 823 28.41 -10.89 20.89
C ALA A 823 28.66 -9.80 19.85
N PHE A 824 27.59 -9.30 19.20
CA PHE A 824 27.70 -8.21 18.22
C PHE A 824 28.21 -6.92 18.88
N GLN A 825 27.64 -6.56 20.02
CA GLN A 825 28.02 -5.35 20.75
C GLN A 825 29.48 -5.42 21.25
N ALA A 826 29.87 -6.55 21.83
CA ALA A 826 31.23 -6.76 22.33
C ALA A 826 32.25 -6.73 21.18
N ALA A 827 31.99 -7.46 20.09
CA ALA A 827 32.90 -7.47 18.94
C ALA A 827 33.03 -6.10 18.27
N TYR A 828 31.95 -5.30 18.25
CA TYR A 828 31.97 -3.98 17.65
C TYR A 828 32.78 -3.02 18.52
N TYR A 829 32.56 -3.06 19.84
CA TYR A 829 33.31 -2.25 20.78
C TYR A 829 34.81 -2.60 20.78
N ASP A 830 35.17 -3.88 20.78
CA ASP A 830 36.57 -4.33 20.69
C ASP A 830 37.28 -3.80 19.43
N LEU A 831 36.55 -3.67 18.32
CA LEU A 831 37.12 -3.26 17.04
C LEU A 831 37.15 -1.74 16.85
N TYR A 832 36.11 -1.03 17.31
CA TYR A 832 35.90 0.39 17.02
C TYR A 832 35.99 1.30 18.25
N GLY A 833 36.06 0.76 19.47
CA GLY A 833 36.19 1.51 20.72
C GLY A 833 34.97 2.35 21.09
N LYS A 834 33.81 2.09 20.48
CA LYS A 834 32.58 2.86 20.68
C LYS A 834 31.33 1.99 20.57
N ILE A 835 30.26 2.48 21.17
CA ILE A 835 28.92 1.88 21.11
C ILE A 835 28.10 2.66 20.08
N GLU A 836 27.31 1.96 19.29
CA GLU A 836 26.57 2.55 18.16
C GLU A 836 25.13 2.05 18.09
N CYS A 837 24.28 2.82 17.41
CA CYS A 837 22.86 2.52 17.29
C CYS A 837 22.64 1.14 16.63
N THR A 838 21.89 0.28 17.34
CA THR A 838 21.59 -1.10 16.94
C THR A 838 20.09 -1.30 16.78
N TYR A 839 19.70 -2.05 15.76
CA TYR A 839 18.32 -2.42 15.48
C TYR A 839 18.18 -3.95 15.41
N GLU A 840 17.11 -4.44 16.01
CA GLU A 840 16.62 -5.81 15.86
C GLU A 840 15.09 -5.80 15.74
N PRO A 841 14.48 -6.56 14.82
CA PRO A 841 13.02 -6.57 14.66
C PRO A 841 12.33 -7.47 15.70
N ALA A 842 11.33 -6.94 16.38
CA ALA A 842 10.33 -7.72 17.11
C ALA A 842 9.07 -7.92 16.27
N MET A 843 8.61 -9.16 16.11
CA MET A 843 7.36 -9.46 15.41
C MET A 843 6.15 -9.01 16.24
N THR A 844 5.19 -8.32 15.61
CA THR A 844 3.90 -7.92 16.24
C THR A 844 2.69 -8.61 15.61
N LYS A 845 2.90 -9.72 14.90
CA LYS A 845 1.84 -10.49 14.22
C LYS A 845 0.82 -11.16 15.15
N THR A 846 1.00 -11.12 16.47
CA THR A 846 -0.08 -11.48 17.42
C THR A 846 -1.23 -10.46 17.40
N PHE A 847 -1.05 -9.33 16.70
CA PHE A 847 -2.06 -8.30 16.47
C PHE A 847 -2.52 -8.30 15.01
N LEU A 848 -3.76 -7.88 14.79
CA LEU A 848 -4.33 -7.70 13.47
C LEU A 848 -3.48 -6.70 12.69
N HIS A 849 -2.98 -7.11 11.52
CA HIS A 849 -2.13 -6.29 10.66
C HIS A 849 -0.87 -5.78 11.38
N GLY A 850 -0.38 -6.57 12.33
CA GLY A 850 0.92 -6.35 12.94
C GLY A 850 2.05 -6.53 11.93
N ARG A 851 3.03 -5.63 11.98
CA ARG A 851 4.28 -5.67 11.21
C ARG A 851 5.43 -6.04 12.15
N THR A 852 6.33 -5.08 12.37
CA THR A 852 7.48 -5.19 13.28
C THR A 852 7.56 -3.98 14.20
N GLU A 853 8.14 -4.17 15.38
CA GLU A 853 8.63 -3.12 16.28
C GLU A 853 10.17 -3.20 16.34
N ALA A 854 10.85 -2.15 16.79
CA ALA A 854 12.29 -2.12 16.99
C ALA A 854 12.68 -2.52 18.42
N ILE A 855 13.58 -3.48 18.56
CA ILE A 855 14.35 -3.73 19.77
C ILE A 855 15.64 -2.92 19.64
N ARG A 856 15.86 -2.00 20.59
CA ARG A 856 17.07 -1.18 20.66
C ARG A 856 18.04 -1.82 21.65
N THR A 857 18.94 -2.64 21.11
CA THR A 857 19.85 -3.50 21.90
C THR A 857 20.72 -2.71 22.87
N VAL A 858 21.15 -1.49 22.51
CA VAL A 858 22.01 -0.68 23.36
C VAL A 858 21.22 -0.15 24.56
N THR A 859 21.60 -0.61 25.75
CA THR A 859 21.11 -0.12 27.04
C THR A 859 22.29 0.12 27.99
N PRO A 860 22.11 0.81 29.12
CA PRO A 860 23.17 0.98 30.12
C PRO A 860 23.80 -0.33 30.59
N GLU A 861 22.99 -1.39 30.73
CA GLU A 861 23.46 -2.73 31.12
C GLU A 861 24.35 -3.36 30.03
N VAL A 862 24.01 -3.16 28.76
CA VAL A 862 24.83 -3.62 27.62
C VAL A 862 26.13 -2.83 27.55
N ALA A 863 26.07 -1.51 27.74
CA ALA A 863 27.24 -0.65 27.75
C ALA A 863 28.21 -1.00 28.89
N ASP A 864 27.70 -1.25 30.10
CA ASP A 864 28.47 -1.73 31.24
C ASP A 864 29.13 -3.08 30.94
N PHE A 865 28.39 -4.01 30.33
CA PHE A 865 28.91 -5.31 29.93
C PHE A 865 30.05 -5.20 28.91
N VAL A 866 29.87 -4.47 27.79
CA VAL A 866 30.90 -4.41 26.74
C VAL A 866 32.17 -3.71 27.23
N LYS A 867 32.05 -2.66 28.05
CA LYS A 867 33.20 -1.97 28.66
C LYS A 867 33.97 -2.93 29.58
N LYS A 868 33.27 -3.61 30.50
CA LYS A 868 33.88 -4.61 31.41
C LYS A 868 34.47 -5.80 30.68
N PHE A 869 33.83 -6.28 29.61
CA PHE A 869 34.38 -7.33 28.79
C PHE A 869 35.71 -6.88 28.19
N SER A 870 35.75 -5.69 27.57
CA SER A 870 36.94 -5.21 26.84
C SER A 870 38.10 -4.80 27.75
N GLU A 871 37.78 -4.26 28.94
CA GLU A 871 38.74 -3.77 29.94
C GLU A 871 39.10 -4.85 30.99
N ARG A 872 38.69 -6.11 30.78
CA ARG A 872 38.83 -7.16 31.80
C ARG A 872 40.30 -7.46 32.16
N ASP A 873 40.54 -7.52 33.46
CA ASP A 873 41.68 -8.23 34.06
C ASP A 873 41.30 -9.72 34.31
N ASP A 874 42.03 -10.45 35.17
CA ASP A 874 41.84 -11.88 35.41
C ASP A 874 40.51 -12.30 36.11
N ASP A 875 39.65 -11.35 36.57
CA ASP A 875 38.39 -11.67 37.25
C ASP A 875 37.19 -11.83 36.29
N ASN A 876 37.01 -13.06 35.81
CA ASN A 876 35.92 -13.44 34.91
C ASN A 876 34.51 -13.32 35.52
N ARG A 877 34.36 -13.28 36.86
CA ARG A 877 33.02 -13.25 37.49
C ARG A 877 32.28 -11.94 37.25
N VAL A 878 33.00 -10.83 37.33
CA VAL A 878 32.45 -9.48 37.11
C VAL A 878 31.89 -9.35 35.68
N VAL A 879 32.59 -9.91 34.70
CA VAL A 879 32.17 -9.93 33.30
C VAL A 879 30.92 -10.78 33.10
N LEU A 880 30.86 -11.98 33.67
CA LEU A 880 29.71 -12.89 33.55
C LEU A 880 28.45 -12.32 34.22
N ASP A 881 28.60 -11.63 35.36
CA ASP A 881 27.47 -10.98 36.02
C ASP A 881 26.93 -9.78 35.22
N ALA A 882 27.81 -9.00 34.59
CA ALA A 882 27.40 -7.93 33.68
C ALA A 882 26.69 -8.51 32.44
N LEU A 883 27.22 -9.60 31.86
CA LEU A 883 26.60 -10.32 30.73
C LEU A 883 25.18 -10.78 31.08
N ARG A 884 24.97 -11.40 32.25
CA ARG A 884 23.64 -11.85 32.70
C ARG A 884 22.65 -10.71 32.82
N LYS A 885 23.06 -9.56 33.35
CA LYS A 885 22.21 -8.37 33.46
C LYS A 885 21.83 -7.84 32.08
N ALA A 886 22.79 -7.73 31.18
CA ALA A 886 22.58 -7.30 29.80
C ALA A 886 21.61 -8.24 29.06
N VAL A 887 21.83 -9.56 29.15
CA VAL A 887 20.96 -10.59 28.56
C VAL A 887 19.55 -10.54 29.13
N SER A 888 19.41 -10.38 30.45
CA SER A 888 18.10 -10.28 31.10
C SER A 888 17.35 -9.01 30.69
N LYS A 889 18.06 -7.88 30.59
CA LYS A 889 17.48 -6.60 30.15
C LYS A 889 16.99 -6.68 28.71
N HIS A 890 17.82 -7.20 27.83
CA HIS A 890 17.48 -7.39 26.42
C HIS A 890 16.25 -8.31 26.27
N SER A 891 16.23 -9.45 26.95
CA SER A 891 15.09 -10.39 26.96
C SER A 891 13.78 -9.76 27.45
N LYS A 892 13.85 -8.80 28.37
CA LYS A 892 12.68 -8.03 28.82
C LYS A 892 12.22 -7.06 27.72
N LEU A 893 13.16 -6.36 27.08
CA LEU A 893 12.87 -5.43 25.99
C LEU A 893 12.22 -6.15 24.79
N THR A 894 12.74 -7.31 24.38
CA THR A 894 12.16 -8.16 23.33
C THR A 894 10.68 -8.45 23.58
N ARG A 895 10.32 -8.81 24.83
CA ARG A 895 8.93 -9.11 25.23
C ARG A 895 8.02 -7.88 25.27
N GLU A 896 8.56 -6.71 25.56
CA GLU A 896 7.80 -5.46 25.50
C GLU A 896 7.54 -5.06 24.04
N CYS A 897 8.57 -5.09 23.20
CA CYS A 897 8.45 -4.76 21.78
C CYS A 897 7.52 -5.72 21.03
N SER A 898 7.56 -7.03 21.34
CA SER A 898 6.64 -8.01 20.74
C SER A 898 5.16 -7.77 21.09
N LYS A 899 4.88 -7.03 22.17
CA LYS A 899 3.53 -6.60 22.56
C LYS A 899 3.13 -5.25 21.90
N GLY A 900 3.94 -4.73 20.99
CA GLY A 900 3.72 -3.41 20.37
C GLY A 900 3.98 -2.25 21.32
N LEU A 901 4.76 -2.45 22.40
CA LEU A 901 5.06 -1.43 23.41
C LEU A 901 6.46 -0.83 23.26
N GLY A 902 7.04 -0.90 22.06
CA GLY A 902 8.27 -0.18 21.73
C GLY A 902 7.99 1.31 21.50
N HIS A 903 9.06 2.07 21.25
CA HIS A 903 8.96 3.51 21.04
C HIS A 903 9.12 3.94 19.58
N ASP A 904 9.87 3.17 18.79
CA ASP A 904 10.20 3.50 17.40
C ASP A 904 8.97 3.65 16.52
N ARG A 905 8.09 2.64 16.45
CA ARG A 905 6.89 2.72 15.59
C ARG A 905 5.91 3.79 16.04
N HIS A 906 5.77 3.99 17.35
CA HIS A 906 4.88 4.99 17.88
C HIS A 906 5.35 6.42 17.53
N LEU A 907 6.63 6.75 17.79
CA LEU A 907 7.18 8.06 17.43
C LEU A 907 7.21 8.27 15.91
N TYR A 908 7.49 7.23 15.13
CA TYR A 908 7.44 7.29 13.67
C TYR A 908 6.03 7.61 13.15
N ALA A 909 5.00 6.98 13.70
CA ALA A 909 3.61 7.29 13.34
C ALA A 909 3.22 8.74 13.69
N LEU A 910 3.68 9.25 14.83
CA LEU A 910 3.45 10.64 15.23
C LEU A 910 4.16 11.64 14.29
N ASP A 911 5.39 11.35 13.88
CA ASP A 911 6.13 12.16 12.90
C ASP A 911 5.42 12.15 11.53
N CYS A 912 5.07 10.97 11.02
CA CYS A 912 4.33 10.83 9.75
C CYS A 912 3.00 11.59 9.78
N LEU A 913 2.24 11.46 10.87
CA LEU A 913 0.98 12.16 11.04
C LEU A 913 1.19 13.67 11.11
N TRP A 914 2.22 14.14 11.83
CA TRP A 914 2.56 15.56 11.86
C TRP A 914 2.90 16.08 10.46
N GLN A 915 3.73 15.37 9.71
CA GLN A 915 4.12 15.73 8.34
C GLN A 915 2.90 15.82 7.42
N ARG A 916 2.00 14.83 7.48
CA ARG A 916 0.76 14.84 6.68
C ARG A 916 -0.15 16.02 7.01
N LEU A 917 -0.27 16.39 8.29
CA LEU A 917 -1.14 17.47 8.74
C LEU A 917 -0.58 18.87 8.45
N ASN A 918 0.75 19.02 8.36
CA ASN A 918 1.41 20.33 8.31
C ASN A 918 2.20 20.56 7.01
N LYS A 919 2.11 19.67 6.02
CA LYS A 919 2.89 19.69 4.76
C LYS A 919 2.89 21.06 4.06
N ASP A 920 1.76 21.76 4.10
CA ASP A 920 1.55 23.03 3.38
C ASP A 920 1.46 24.26 4.30
N GLN A 921 1.63 24.08 5.62
CA GLN A 921 1.37 25.13 6.61
C GLN A 921 2.64 25.88 7.07
N GLY A 922 3.82 25.53 6.55
CA GLY A 922 5.10 26.15 6.92
C GLY A 922 5.45 26.04 8.42
N THR A 923 4.74 25.19 9.17
CA THR A 923 4.90 25.05 10.62
C THR A 923 6.20 24.29 10.90
N PRO A 924 7.07 24.76 11.82
CA PRO A 924 8.31 24.06 12.14
C PRO A 924 8.06 22.66 12.71
N THR A 925 8.83 21.68 12.25
CA THR A 925 8.79 20.31 12.78
C THR A 925 9.12 20.26 14.27
N PRO A 926 8.36 19.51 15.09
CA PRO A 926 8.60 19.37 16.52
C PRO A 926 10.05 19.04 16.82
N LYS A 927 10.59 19.64 17.89
CA LYS A 927 12.03 19.55 18.16
C LYS A 927 12.51 18.12 18.36
N ILE A 928 11.67 17.25 18.92
CA ILE A 928 11.95 15.83 19.10
C ILE A 928 12.26 15.10 17.77
N PHE A 929 11.70 15.52 16.63
CA PHE A 929 11.93 14.90 15.31
C PHE A 929 13.04 15.58 14.51
N THR A 930 13.72 16.59 15.06
CA THR A 930 14.81 17.31 14.38
C THR A 930 16.11 17.39 15.19
N ASP A 931 16.08 16.95 16.45
CA ASP A 931 17.25 16.93 17.33
C ASP A 931 18.27 15.84 16.95
N SER A 932 19.39 15.79 17.68
CA SER A 932 20.42 14.79 17.44
C SER A 932 19.96 13.37 17.82
N GLY A 933 19.10 13.23 18.83
CA GLY A 933 18.54 11.94 19.23
C GLY A 933 17.77 11.26 18.10
N TRP A 934 16.94 12.02 17.39
CA TRP A 934 16.13 11.48 16.29
C TRP A 934 17.01 11.00 15.15
N LYS A 935 18.05 11.77 14.82
CA LYS A 935 19.05 11.39 13.82
C LYS A 935 19.78 10.12 14.23
N THR A 936 20.19 9.99 15.50
CA THR A 936 20.86 8.79 16.02
C THR A 936 19.96 7.56 15.94
N MET A 937 18.68 7.65 16.32
CA MET A 937 17.76 6.51 16.25
C MET A 937 17.46 6.08 14.81
N ASN A 938 17.40 7.01 13.87
CA ASN A 938 17.20 6.72 12.45
C ASN A 938 18.50 6.34 11.71
N HIS A 939 19.66 6.40 12.37
CA HIS A 939 20.96 6.01 11.80
C HIS A 939 21.44 4.68 12.42
N THR A 940 20.89 3.57 11.93
CA THR A 940 21.21 2.23 12.47
C THR A 940 22.52 1.69 11.91
N VAL A 941 23.57 1.67 12.71
CA VAL A 941 24.90 1.17 12.33
C VAL A 941 24.96 -0.35 12.37
N ILE A 942 24.35 -1.00 13.35
CA ILE A 942 24.29 -2.46 13.45
C ILE A 942 22.83 -2.88 13.26
N SER A 943 22.48 -3.27 12.04
CA SER A 943 21.15 -3.79 11.73
C SER A 943 21.19 -5.31 11.78
N THR A 944 20.36 -5.91 12.64
CA THR A 944 20.38 -7.35 12.89
C THR A 944 19.00 -7.94 12.68
N SER A 945 18.95 -9.23 12.36
CA SER A 945 17.70 -9.98 12.35
C SER A 945 17.99 -11.45 12.61
N ASN A 946 17.02 -12.16 13.19
CA ASN A 946 17.05 -13.60 13.46
C ASN A 946 15.95 -14.32 12.67
N CYS A 947 16.30 -15.39 11.94
CA CYS A 947 15.36 -16.20 11.16
C CYS A 947 15.75 -17.69 11.22
N GLY A 948 15.78 -18.28 12.42
CA GLY A 948 16.10 -19.70 12.58
C GLY A 948 14.99 -20.65 12.13
N ASN A 949 15.28 -21.51 11.15
CA ASN A 949 14.40 -22.61 10.73
C ASN A 949 15.24 -23.77 10.15
N PRO A 950 14.87 -25.05 10.35
CA PRO A 950 15.58 -26.20 9.78
C PRO A 950 15.68 -26.22 8.25
N ALA A 951 14.82 -25.48 7.54
CA ALA A 951 14.86 -25.33 6.08
C ALA A 951 15.94 -24.36 5.60
N LEU A 952 16.52 -23.55 6.50
CA LEU A 952 17.49 -22.51 6.18
C LEU A 952 18.88 -22.87 6.65
N ARG A 953 19.85 -22.73 5.74
CA ARG A 953 21.27 -22.81 6.06
C ARG A 953 21.78 -21.47 6.59
N LEU A 954 21.46 -20.40 5.86
CA LEU A 954 21.86 -19.00 6.12
C LEU A 954 20.75 -18.05 5.68
N PHE A 955 20.82 -16.80 6.14
CA PHE A 955 20.12 -15.69 5.51
C PHE A 955 20.90 -14.40 5.71
N GLY A 956 20.64 -13.40 4.88
CA GLY A 956 21.28 -12.10 5.00
C GLY A 956 20.54 -11.01 4.26
N PHE A 957 21.02 -9.79 4.47
CA PHE A 957 20.53 -8.55 3.87
C PHE A 957 21.68 -7.53 3.88
N GLY A 958 21.61 -6.47 3.08
CA GLY A 958 22.65 -5.43 3.06
C GLY A 958 22.59 -4.49 4.27
N PRO A 959 23.60 -3.63 4.48
CA PRO A 959 23.61 -2.69 5.59
C PRO A 959 22.59 -1.56 5.39
N ALA A 960 21.92 -1.15 6.48
CA ALA A 960 20.91 -0.08 6.44
C ALA A 960 21.50 1.32 6.19
N VAL A 961 22.78 1.52 6.52
CA VAL A 961 23.52 2.79 6.34
C VAL A 961 24.91 2.52 5.78
N GLY A 962 25.48 3.50 5.08
CA GLY A 962 26.77 3.32 4.39
C GLY A 962 27.96 2.98 5.29
N ASN A 963 27.93 3.35 6.57
CA ASN A 963 28.96 3.02 7.57
C ASN A 963 28.56 1.86 8.50
N GLY A 964 27.53 1.09 8.16
CA GLY A 964 26.96 0.06 9.02
C GLY A 964 27.25 -1.39 8.60
N PHE A 965 26.60 -2.31 9.29
CA PHE A 965 26.58 -3.75 9.07
C PHE A 965 25.13 -4.24 8.96
N GLY A 966 24.86 -5.12 7.99
CA GLY A 966 23.66 -5.95 7.95
C GLY A 966 23.99 -7.36 8.42
N ILE A 967 23.33 -7.84 9.48
CA ILE A 967 23.66 -9.12 10.14
C ILE A 967 22.42 -10.00 10.18
N GLY A 968 22.38 -11.01 9.31
CA GLY A 968 21.44 -12.13 9.42
C GLY A 968 22.06 -13.25 10.25
N TYR A 969 21.34 -13.78 11.25
CA TYR A 969 21.86 -14.87 12.06
C TYR A 969 20.84 -15.96 12.41
N ILE A 970 21.30 -17.21 12.39
CA ILE A 970 20.54 -18.40 12.76
C ILE A 970 21.20 -19.06 13.97
N ILE A 971 20.42 -19.29 15.02
CA ILE A 971 20.87 -20.04 16.20
C ILE A 971 20.38 -21.48 16.06
N LYS A 972 21.28 -22.40 15.74
CA LYS A 972 21.02 -23.85 15.69
C LYS A 972 21.22 -24.45 17.10
N ASP A 973 20.81 -25.70 17.30
CA ASP A 973 20.97 -26.37 18.62
C ASP A 973 22.45 -26.48 19.03
N ASP A 974 23.30 -26.88 18.09
CA ASP A 974 24.74 -27.10 18.28
C ASP A 974 25.63 -26.13 17.49
N GLY A 975 25.07 -25.05 16.94
CA GLY A 975 25.86 -24.05 16.20
C GLY A 975 25.18 -22.69 16.08
N ILE A 976 25.92 -21.71 15.57
CA ILE A 976 25.47 -20.34 15.29
C ILE A 976 25.97 -19.98 13.89
N ALA A 977 25.08 -19.57 13.00
CA ALA A 977 25.43 -19.17 11.65
C ALA A 977 25.16 -17.68 11.45
N LEU A 978 26.16 -16.92 11.02
CA LEU A 978 26.10 -15.47 10.80
C LEU A 978 26.41 -15.16 9.34
N CYS A 979 25.61 -14.32 8.71
CA CYS A 979 25.91 -13.68 7.42
C CYS A 979 25.98 -12.18 7.64
N VAL A 980 27.16 -11.59 7.43
CA VAL A 980 27.43 -10.18 7.67
C VAL A 980 27.76 -9.49 6.35
N SER A 981 27.05 -8.41 6.05
CA SER A 981 27.30 -7.53 4.92
C SER A 981 27.75 -6.15 5.39
N SER A 982 28.60 -5.50 4.60
CA SER A 982 28.96 -4.09 4.80
C SER A 982 29.46 -3.43 3.51
N LYS A 983 29.60 -2.09 3.51
CA LYS A 983 30.27 -1.36 2.44
C LYS A 983 31.78 -1.25 2.71
N HIS A 984 32.53 -2.32 2.41
CA HIS A 984 34.00 -2.42 2.59
C HIS A 984 34.50 -1.94 3.96
N ARG A 985 34.01 -2.61 5.01
CA ARG A 985 34.52 -2.42 6.36
C ARG A 985 35.55 -3.51 6.66
N GLN A 986 35.81 -3.75 7.94
CA GLN A 986 36.65 -4.89 8.36
C GLN A 986 35.75 -6.09 8.65
N THR A 987 34.89 -6.51 7.70
CA THR A 987 33.82 -7.51 7.97
C THR A 987 34.38 -8.86 8.41
N ALA A 988 35.39 -9.37 7.69
CA ALA A 988 36.08 -10.59 8.09
C ALA A 988 36.68 -10.50 9.51
N ARG A 989 37.35 -9.39 9.84
CA ARG A 989 37.92 -9.19 11.19
C ARG A 989 36.83 -9.07 12.25
N TYR A 990 35.69 -8.46 11.92
CA TYR A 990 34.56 -8.36 12.84
C TYR A 990 34.00 -9.74 13.19
N LEU A 991 33.88 -10.63 12.20
CA LEU A 991 33.51 -12.04 12.43
C LEU A 991 34.56 -12.82 13.22
N ASP A 992 35.85 -12.61 12.95
CA ASP A 992 36.93 -13.24 13.73
C ASP A 992 36.88 -12.81 15.20
N THR A 993 36.61 -11.53 15.46
CA THR A 993 36.41 -11.01 16.82
C THR A 993 35.18 -11.65 17.48
N MET A 994 34.05 -11.82 16.77
CA MET A 994 32.89 -12.54 17.30
C MET A 994 33.21 -13.99 17.63
N LYS A 995 33.93 -14.70 16.74
CA LYS A 995 34.34 -16.08 16.96
C LYS A 995 35.22 -16.21 18.21
N LYS A 996 36.13 -15.26 18.40
CA LYS A 996 36.97 -15.17 19.59
C LYS A 996 36.12 -14.95 20.85
N TYR A 997 35.19 -13.98 20.81
CA TYR A 997 34.24 -13.72 21.89
C TYR A 997 33.46 -14.99 22.31
N LEU A 998 32.87 -15.71 21.35
CA LEU A 998 32.09 -16.92 21.61
C LEU A 998 32.92 -17.98 22.35
N ARG A 999 34.15 -18.22 21.89
CA ARG A 999 35.07 -19.17 22.55
C ARG A 999 35.44 -18.74 23.96
N GLU A 1000 35.77 -17.46 24.15
CA GLU A 1000 36.19 -16.95 25.45
C GLU A 1000 35.06 -17.01 26.49
N ILE A 1001 33.85 -16.58 26.12
CA ILE A 1001 32.69 -16.65 27.01
C ILE A 1001 32.33 -18.10 27.34
N LYS A 1002 32.43 -19.04 26.38
CA LYS A 1002 32.29 -20.48 26.65
C LYS A 1002 33.28 -20.93 27.72
N HIS A 1003 34.57 -20.54 27.60
CA HIS A 1003 35.58 -20.88 28.61
C HIS A 1003 35.26 -20.29 29.98
N MET A 1004 34.85 -19.02 30.06
CA MET A 1004 34.46 -18.37 31.32
C MET A 1004 33.27 -19.08 32.00
N LEU A 1005 32.20 -19.33 31.25
CA LEU A 1005 30.99 -20.01 31.74
C LEU A 1005 31.29 -21.44 32.20
N MET A 1006 32.12 -22.18 31.46
CA MET A 1006 32.52 -23.54 31.82
C MET A 1006 33.37 -23.57 33.11
N ASN A 1007 34.26 -22.60 33.28
CA ASN A 1007 35.09 -22.48 34.48
C ASN A 1007 34.26 -22.14 35.73
N GLU A 1008 33.25 -21.31 35.58
CA GLU A 1008 32.31 -20.96 36.66
C GLU A 1008 31.41 -22.14 37.02
N LYS A 1009 30.84 -22.84 36.02
CA LYS A 1009 29.98 -24.01 36.24
C LYS A 1009 30.73 -25.22 36.79
N TYR A 1010 32.00 -25.40 36.41
CA TYR A 1010 32.85 -26.51 36.83
C TYR A 1010 34.20 -26.03 37.39
N PRO A 1011 34.25 -25.51 38.63
CA PRO A 1011 35.48 -24.99 39.25
C PRO A 1011 36.61 -26.03 39.30
N THR A 1012 37.85 -25.55 39.39
CA THR A 1012 39.06 -26.39 39.54
C THR A 1012 38.91 -27.39 40.69
N GLY A 1013 39.01 -28.68 40.37
CA GLY A 1013 38.73 -29.81 41.28
C GLY A 1013 37.74 -30.83 40.72
N THR A 1014 36.94 -30.44 39.71
CA THR A 1014 36.05 -31.36 38.98
C THR A 1014 36.86 -32.18 37.96
N SER A 1015 36.89 -33.51 38.07
CA SER A 1015 37.67 -34.34 37.15
C SER A 1015 37.15 -34.24 35.71
N GLN A 1016 38.03 -34.36 34.70
CA GLN A 1016 37.65 -34.32 33.28
C GLN A 1016 36.58 -35.39 32.95
N ARG A 1017 36.62 -36.53 33.65
CA ARG A 1017 35.63 -37.61 33.57
C ARG A 1017 34.27 -37.20 34.15
N GLN A 1018 34.22 -36.50 35.28
CA GLN A 1018 32.97 -35.95 35.83
C GLN A 1018 32.37 -34.88 34.93
N ARG A 1019 33.20 -34.03 34.30
CA ARG A 1019 32.73 -33.06 33.29
C ARG A 1019 32.10 -33.77 32.09
N LEU A 1020 32.77 -34.77 31.53
CA LEU A 1020 32.25 -35.59 30.42
C LEU A 1020 30.98 -36.36 30.76
N LEU A 1021 30.90 -36.95 31.96
CA LEU A 1021 29.71 -37.68 32.43
C LEU A 1021 28.51 -36.75 32.63
N ALA A 1022 28.71 -35.56 33.22
CA ALA A 1022 27.65 -34.57 33.38
C ALA A 1022 27.15 -34.02 32.03
N MET A 1023 28.06 -33.83 31.05
CA MET A 1023 27.69 -33.44 29.69
C MET A 1023 26.91 -34.54 28.96
N GLN A 1024 27.25 -35.82 29.17
CA GLN A 1024 26.53 -36.97 28.60
C GLN A 1024 25.16 -37.22 29.25
N GLU A 1025 25.03 -37.02 30.56
CA GLU A 1025 23.74 -37.12 31.27
C GLU A 1025 22.76 -36.01 30.84
N ASN A 1026 23.23 -34.76 30.73
CA ASN A 1026 22.36 -33.65 30.33
C ASN A 1026 21.91 -33.71 28.86
N ALA A 1027 22.75 -34.21 27.95
CA ALA A 1027 22.38 -34.43 26.54
C ALA A 1027 21.21 -35.43 26.37
N SER A 1028 20.94 -36.27 27.39
CA SER A 1028 19.82 -37.22 27.37
C SER A 1028 18.48 -36.66 27.88
N LEU A 1029 18.48 -35.45 28.47
CA LEU A 1029 17.33 -34.86 29.17
C LEU A 1029 16.67 -33.66 28.45
N THR A 1030 17.25 -33.16 27.35
CA THR A 1030 16.81 -31.91 26.69
C THR A 1030 15.89 -32.08 25.47
N ASN A 1031 15.31 -33.26 25.25
CA ASN A 1031 14.29 -33.44 24.19
C ASN A 1031 12.94 -32.82 24.62
N GLY A 1032 12.80 -31.51 24.39
CA GLY A 1032 11.50 -30.84 24.49
C GLY A 1032 11.56 -29.35 24.82
N TYR A 1033 12.19 -28.53 23.98
CA TYR A 1033 12.07 -27.07 24.08
C TYR A 1033 12.02 -26.41 22.69
N GLY A 1034 10.88 -25.80 22.38
CA GLY A 1034 10.62 -25.11 21.12
C GLY A 1034 11.35 -23.77 21.00
N TYR A 1035 11.21 -23.16 19.83
CA TYR A 1035 11.96 -22.03 19.28
C TYR A 1035 11.89 -20.69 20.07
N TRP A 1036 11.14 -20.57 21.18
CA TRP A 1036 10.82 -19.26 21.79
C TRP A 1036 10.90 -19.15 23.32
N ASP A 1037 11.56 -20.08 24.02
CA ASP A 1037 11.60 -20.07 25.49
C ASP A 1037 12.55 -19.03 26.10
N ILE A 1038 12.03 -17.79 26.20
CA ILE A 1038 12.54 -16.72 27.04
C ILE A 1038 11.83 -16.78 28.41
N ASP A 1039 12.30 -17.62 29.34
CA ASP A 1039 12.16 -17.34 30.79
C ASP A 1039 13.05 -18.17 31.71
N SER A 1040 13.50 -17.53 32.79
CA SER A 1040 14.20 -18.09 33.95
C SER A 1040 13.23 -18.84 34.89
N PRO A 1041 13.69 -19.83 35.67
CA PRO A 1041 12.80 -20.74 36.41
C PRO A 1041 12.34 -20.15 37.75
N SER A 1042 11.10 -19.65 37.83
CA SER A 1042 10.39 -19.55 39.10
C SER A 1042 8.88 -19.51 38.89
N GLU A 1043 8.24 -20.64 39.18
CA GLU A 1043 6.93 -20.80 39.82
C GLU A 1043 6.32 -22.14 39.37
N ARG A 1044 6.35 -23.12 40.27
CA ARG A 1044 5.60 -24.38 40.15
C ARG A 1044 4.53 -24.38 41.23
N SER A 1045 3.28 -24.53 40.83
CA SER A 1045 2.25 -25.21 41.62
C SER A 1045 1.83 -26.50 40.90
N PRO A 1046 1.37 -27.54 41.59
CA PRO A 1046 1.45 -28.91 41.06
C PRO A 1046 0.12 -29.47 40.55
N THR A 1047 0.27 -30.47 39.67
CA THR A 1047 -0.67 -31.54 39.25
C THR A 1047 -1.80 -31.13 38.28
N PRO A 1048 -2.08 -31.93 37.22
CA PRO A 1048 -2.53 -33.31 37.38
C PRO A 1048 -1.96 -34.39 36.42
N ASP A 1049 -1.93 -35.58 37.01
CA ASP A 1049 -2.36 -36.90 36.55
C ASP A 1049 -1.85 -37.56 35.25
N ILE A 1050 -1.53 -38.83 35.44
CA ILE A 1050 -0.78 -39.74 34.58
C ILE A 1050 -1.78 -40.58 33.78
N LYS A 1051 -1.58 -40.72 32.46
CA LYS A 1051 -1.66 -42.02 31.78
C LYS A 1051 -1.06 -42.05 30.36
N SER A 1052 -0.08 -42.96 30.25
CA SER A 1052 0.42 -43.74 29.11
C SER A 1052 1.10 -43.05 27.91
N MET A 1053 2.44 -43.03 27.94
CA MET A 1053 3.27 -43.25 26.75
C MET A 1053 4.05 -44.57 26.91
N LYS A 1054 3.93 -45.46 25.92
CA LYS A 1054 4.90 -46.55 25.70
C LYS A 1054 6.09 -45.98 24.92
N LYS A 1055 7.28 -46.29 25.41
CA LYS A 1055 8.60 -45.90 24.87
C LYS A 1055 8.79 -46.35 23.42
N VAL A 1056 9.35 -45.45 22.61
CA VAL A 1056 10.08 -45.76 21.37
C VAL A 1056 11.57 -45.83 21.70
N GLY A 1057 12.25 -46.80 21.09
CA GLY A 1057 13.70 -46.76 20.93
C GLY A 1057 14.23 -48.00 20.23
N ARG A 1058 14.84 -47.81 19.04
CA ARG A 1058 16.24 -48.21 18.85
C ARG A 1058 16.87 -47.55 17.62
N ARG A 1059 18.03 -46.94 17.88
CA ARG A 1059 19.08 -46.57 16.94
C ARG A 1059 19.61 -47.82 16.24
N LEU A 1060 19.84 -47.76 14.93
CA LEU A 1060 20.65 -48.74 14.21
C LEU A 1060 21.81 -48.04 13.49
N MET A 1061 22.99 -48.61 13.71
CA MET A 1061 24.28 -48.20 13.19
C MET A 1061 24.46 -48.75 11.76
N LEU A 1062 25.20 -48.00 10.95
CA LEU A 1062 25.79 -48.46 9.69
C LEU A 1062 26.80 -49.60 9.96
N ASN A 1063 26.62 -50.73 9.29
CA ASN A 1063 27.61 -51.35 8.39
C ASN A 1063 27.08 -52.64 7.76
N ASP A 1064 27.35 -52.76 6.45
CA ASP A 1064 27.45 -53.94 5.58
C ASP A 1064 26.27 -54.92 5.47
N VAL A 1065 25.72 -55.07 4.25
CA VAL A 1065 25.86 -56.28 3.40
C VAL A 1065 25.26 -55.99 2.00
N VAL A 1066 26.15 -55.97 1.01
CA VAL A 1066 26.05 -56.38 -0.41
C VAL A 1066 24.76 -57.09 -0.86
N ALA A 1067 24.06 -56.49 -1.83
CA ALA A 1067 23.71 -57.09 -3.15
C ALA A 1067 23.05 -56.04 -4.05
#